data_AF-A0A842J4W0-F1
#
_entry.id   AF-A0A842J4W0-F1
#
_cell.length_a   1.000
_cell.length_b   1.000
_cell.length_c   1.000
_cell.angle_alpha   90.00
_cell.angle_beta   90.00
_cell.angle_gamma   90.00
#
_symmetry.space_group_name_H-M   'P 1'
#
loop_
_entity.id
_entity.type
_entity.pdbx_description
1 polymer ?
#
loop_
_entity_poly.entity_id
_entity_poly.type
_entity_poly.pdbx_seq_one_letter_code
_entity_poly.pdbx_strand_id
1 'polypeptide(L)'
;MQNEARKIKAKDILDDMGIKDIHYLGQGFEGVVFHDNAHVYKVIMPFFKGKNKWSTYRHLTFFFEKEDFKSFYHLEEVIEYQNVFIQKYKYEPSTPVDKFTQKDIILFLTECWQKKIIVQDCKKENFIRVGENLKLVDMDASVYYSDNLFLNACIRMYLFLHEQDNPQLKKLQRSAVNNFDLPQLEGAREFINEVFSSIIFAESKIAFQDMLINKFSNLEYEIYNAKTLPHLEDLFFSKIKENLYLCDIQISDIILNENNDFEPRLIAIGYKNLTPIKEKVSLLIKTCAQDVQTIEANIKHIVKQLSCPNGFYEVVVSIDTKQGDFARQFTDNADFEKLIDVVENLRQKRIIDRFVIYDTDETTRINKEWFNVETSQTHSATNIPISSQLYAFEKCEGDYVLQMDSDVLIGRIDINHSFLTDMISEIQKNKSVLFVGFNIYNQESKAYFGFENGGFVPEVRMGLFDKRRLFSVRPLPNTIDENLKLQLTWYRSLEKLQKDTGFCSIRGGDRRSYYIHPQNYRKTNAYSWMNILDRVEQGCIPNLQFSEFDCNGSFYEWCAPKRSEKMIVLSCFKDLSIHKFLRMWFSLISQTFQEFGVIFYDDCSNSGISIFIEQIIKPYKDRVTFIKGRTLQTKMQCEYLAIHYYCDNPESIIVCVDTDDALIGKEALFDIYKKYDMWGVDMTCGRVHQTYRLGPHYRYPVNFMEPRKTGGNVWQHLKTFKKYLFDSVPLSYFMYEDKEAKLSKRKWIEKCDDYAMMVPIVEMSSSPLQMDFINYYYERDYDKKDANREIKEQSIKEILEKPQLSPKDVVKGRKKFLSNLDMIEIDITFECNLKCKGCNRSCGHAPSAEVMTIDDIRHFVSESKFLDKKWKLINILGGEPTLHKDFLCIVEILQIEYADSFYSDVIIQVVSNGFTKQAKELCKQAELFKNVRIDYGSFKTKNLVDYFTPFNDAPIDDINFKDADYSAACWVASYCGIGLNKNGYYGCSVCGSIDRVLEGNKGVKSLKEVTAEKLQEHFKEFCKYCGNFKDYASNRGDFIPRCEKAPFKEKISSSWKQIYDKYKRRYE
;
A
#
# COMPACT_ATOMS: atom_id res chain seq x y z
N MET A 1 -47.72 -37.78 -35.50
CA MET A 1 -49.12 -37.69 -35.04
C MET A 1 -49.64 -36.32 -35.42
N GLN A 2 -50.79 -36.22 -36.09
CA GLN A 2 -51.45 -34.95 -36.36
C GLN A 2 -51.74 -34.23 -35.03
N ASN A 3 -51.61 -32.90 -35.04
CA ASN A 3 -51.62 -32.00 -33.86
C ASN A 3 -52.78 -32.31 -32.87
N GLU A 4 -53.97 -32.67 -33.38
CA GLU A 4 -55.18 -32.84 -32.56
C GLU A 4 -55.23 -34.12 -31.72
N ALA A 5 -54.68 -35.24 -32.18
CA ALA A 5 -54.73 -36.50 -31.41
C ALA A 5 -53.97 -36.41 -30.08
N ARG A 6 -52.90 -35.60 -30.06
CA ARG A 6 -52.13 -35.32 -28.84
C ARG A 6 -52.90 -34.44 -27.87
N LYS A 7 -53.57 -33.41 -28.38
CA LYS A 7 -54.39 -32.51 -27.58
C LYS A 7 -55.53 -33.24 -26.89
N ILE A 8 -56.26 -34.08 -27.64
CA ILE A 8 -57.35 -34.91 -27.10
C ILE A 8 -56.81 -35.84 -26.01
N LYS A 9 -55.73 -36.58 -26.29
CA LYS A 9 -55.14 -37.48 -25.30
C LYS A 9 -54.69 -36.78 -24.01
N ALA A 10 -54.06 -35.62 -24.12
CA ALA A 10 -53.64 -34.84 -22.94
C ALA A 10 -54.84 -34.30 -22.16
N LYS A 11 -55.91 -33.89 -22.86
CA LYS A 11 -57.17 -33.49 -22.24
C LYS A 11 -57.83 -34.64 -21.49
N ASP A 12 -57.93 -35.82 -22.12
CA ASP A 12 -58.51 -37.03 -21.50
C ASP A 12 -57.75 -37.43 -20.23
N ILE A 13 -56.42 -37.29 -20.23
CA ILE A 13 -55.57 -37.53 -19.05
C ILE A 13 -55.93 -36.57 -17.91
N LEU A 14 -56.09 -35.28 -18.19
CA LEU A 14 -56.45 -34.28 -17.17
C LEU A 14 -57.90 -34.47 -16.67
N ASP A 15 -58.84 -34.78 -17.57
CA ASP A 15 -60.24 -35.07 -17.24
C ASP A 15 -60.36 -36.33 -16.34
N ASP A 16 -59.58 -37.37 -16.61
CA ASP A 16 -59.49 -38.62 -15.81
C ASP A 16 -58.89 -38.37 -14.40
N MET A 17 -57.99 -37.40 -14.28
CA MET A 17 -57.48 -36.92 -12.99
C MET A 17 -58.48 -36.02 -12.23
N GLY A 18 -59.64 -35.71 -12.81
CA GLY A 18 -60.65 -34.84 -12.21
C GLY A 18 -60.41 -33.34 -12.39
N ILE A 19 -59.47 -32.93 -13.25
CA ILE A 19 -59.20 -31.52 -13.57
C ILE A 19 -60.13 -31.12 -14.73
N LYS A 20 -61.19 -30.39 -14.41
CA LYS A 20 -62.25 -29.97 -15.35
C LYS A 20 -62.16 -28.48 -15.69
N ASP A 21 -62.97 -28.03 -16.66
CA ASP A 21 -63.03 -26.64 -17.13
C ASP A 21 -61.68 -26.10 -17.64
N ILE A 22 -60.89 -26.98 -18.25
CA ILE A 22 -59.58 -26.67 -18.79
C ILE A 22 -59.65 -26.02 -20.18
N HIS A 23 -58.91 -24.93 -20.34
CA HIS A 23 -58.75 -24.20 -21.58
C HIS A 23 -57.39 -24.51 -22.20
N TYR A 24 -57.36 -24.72 -23.51
CA TYR A 24 -56.13 -25.04 -24.25
C TYR A 24 -55.28 -23.78 -24.46
N LEU A 25 -54.00 -23.82 -24.05
CA LEU A 25 -53.03 -22.72 -24.24
C LEU A 25 -52.12 -22.94 -25.44
N GLY A 26 -51.74 -24.19 -25.71
CA GLY A 26 -50.78 -24.49 -26.77
C GLY A 26 -50.19 -25.89 -26.65
N GLN A 27 -49.37 -26.27 -27.62
CA GLN A 27 -48.60 -27.50 -27.55
C GLN A 27 -47.27 -27.39 -28.28
N GLY A 28 -46.24 -28.02 -27.71
CA GLY A 28 -44.90 -28.10 -28.26
C GLY A 28 -44.55 -29.51 -28.73
N PHE A 29 -43.24 -29.74 -28.96
CA PHE A 29 -42.75 -31.06 -29.33
C PHE A 29 -42.98 -32.07 -28.21
N GLU A 30 -42.79 -31.69 -26.95
CA GLU A 30 -42.76 -32.61 -25.81
C GLU A 30 -44.06 -32.64 -24.98
N GLY A 31 -44.87 -31.59 -24.99
CA GLY A 31 -46.09 -31.53 -24.17
C GLY A 31 -47.21 -30.65 -24.71
N VAL A 32 -48.40 -30.82 -24.11
CA VAL A 32 -49.63 -30.06 -24.37
C VAL A 32 -50.01 -29.31 -23.10
N VAL A 33 -50.38 -28.03 -23.24
CA VAL A 33 -50.56 -27.10 -22.12
C VAL A 33 -52.02 -26.67 -22.02
N PHE A 34 -52.58 -26.79 -20.82
CA PHE A 34 -53.93 -26.35 -20.47
C PHE A 34 -53.92 -25.46 -19.22
N HIS A 35 -54.98 -24.70 -18.96
CA HIS A 35 -55.20 -24.02 -17.68
C HIS A 35 -56.67 -24.03 -17.26
N ASP A 36 -56.93 -23.99 -15.95
CA ASP A 36 -58.28 -23.92 -15.34
C ASP A 36 -58.60 -22.51 -14.79
N ASN A 37 -57.87 -21.48 -15.27
CA ASN A 37 -57.85 -20.10 -14.76
C ASN A 37 -57.18 -19.91 -13.39
N ALA A 38 -56.83 -20.97 -12.66
CA ALA A 38 -56.04 -20.90 -11.43
C ALA A 38 -54.62 -21.45 -11.62
N HIS A 39 -54.48 -22.58 -12.31
CA HIS A 39 -53.22 -23.27 -12.56
C HIS A 39 -53.07 -23.62 -14.05
N VAL A 40 -51.82 -23.77 -14.46
CA VAL A 40 -51.40 -24.33 -15.74
C VAL A 40 -50.98 -25.77 -15.52
N TYR A 41 -51.38 -26.64 -16.44
CA TYR A 41 -51.05 -28.05 -16.50
C TYR A 41 -50.35 -28.33 -17.83
N LYS A 42 -49.02 -28.55 -17.79
CA LYS A 42 -48.25 -28.99 -18.95
C LYS A 42 -48.09 -30.50 -18.91
N VAL A 43 -48.86 -31.19 -19.75
CA VAL A 43 -48.83 -32.66 -19.89
C VAL A 43 -47.68 -33.03 -20.83
N ILE A 44 -46.58 -33.53 -20.28
CA ILE A 44 -45.42 -34.01 -21.02
C ILE A 44 -45.74 -35.41 -21.55
N MET A 45 -45.85 -35.54 -22.86
CA MET A 45 -46.13 -36.79 -23.54
C MET A 45 -44.85 -37.27 -24.25
N PRO A 46 -44.00 -38.07 -23.58
CA PRO A 46 -42.71 -38.45 -24.14
C PRO A 46 -42.86 -39.24 -25.44
N PHE A 47 -42.05 -38.90 -26.44
CA PHE A 47 -41.95 -39.61 -27.73
C PHE A 47 -40.95 -40.79 -27.70
N PHE A 48 -40.31 -41.07 -26.57
CA PHE A 48 -39.08 -41.86 -26.54
C PHE A 48 -39.28 -43.29 -26.03
N LYS A 49 -39.10 -44.28 -26.91
CA LYS A 49 -38.72 -45.64 -26.50
C LYS A 49 -37.25 -45.61 -26.03
N GLY A 50 -36.99 -45.82 -24.74
CA GLY A 50 -35.66 -46.23 -24.24
C GLY A 50 -34.71 -45.18 -23.62
N LYS A 51 -35.16 -43.96 -23.27
CA LYS A 51 -34.37 -43.03 -22.41
C LYS A 51 -34.91 -43.00 -20.98
N ASN A 52 -34.04 -42.75 -20.00
CA ASN A 52 -34.37 -42.73 -18.57
C ASN A 52 -35.35 -41.57 -18.25
N LYS A 53 -36.57 -41.91 -17.84
CA LYS A 53 -37.64 -40.96 -17.48
C LYS A 53 -37.24 -39.94 -16.40
N TRP A 54 -36.25 -40.27 -15.56
CA TRP A 54 -35.77 -39.41 -14.48
C TRP A 54 -34.84 -38.27 -14.91
N SER A 55 -34.31 -38.29 -16.15
CA SER A 55 -33.45 -37.20 -16.64
C SER A 55 -34.20 -35.88 -16.78
N THR A 56 -35.47 -35.92 -17.18
CA THR A 56 -36.34 -34.74 -17.31
C THR A 56 -36.63 -34.13 -15.94
N TYR A 57 -36.88 -34.95 -14.91
CA TYR A 57 -37.13 -34.47 -13.55
C TYR A 57 -35.92 -33.77 -12.92
N ARG A 58 -34.71 -34.30 -13.12
CA ARG A 58 -33.48 -33.76 -12.50
C ARG A 58 -33.25 -32.28 -12.83
N HIS A 59 -33.59 -31.86 -14.05
CA HIS A 59 -33.37 -30.48 -14.49
C HIS A 59 -34.49 -29.51 -14.08
N LEU A 60 -35.62 -30.00 -13.58
CA LEU A 60 -36.72 -29.17 -13.08
C LEU A 60 -36.58 -28.83 -11.59
N THR A 61 -35.60 -29.44 -10.90
CA THR A 61 -35.41 -29.31 -9.44
C THR A 61 -35.28 -27.85 -8.97
N PHE A 62 -34.61 -26.98 -9.74
CA PHE A 62 -34.44 -25.57 -9.40
C PHE A 62 -35.76 -24.79 -9.32
N PHE A 63 -36.79 -25.22 -10.06
CA PHE A 63 -38.07 -24.51 -10.11
C PHE A 63 -39.01 -24.86 -8.95
N PHE A 64 -38.67 -25.87 -8.14
CA PHE A 64 -39.39 -26.19 -6.90
C PHE A 64 -38.94 -25.33 -5.72
N GLU A 65 -37.86 -24.56 -5.87
CA GLU A 65 -37.44 -23.62 -4.84
C GLU A 65 -38.49 -22.50 -4.72
N LYS A 66 -38.92 -22.19 -3.50
CA LYS A 66 -39.85 -21.08 -3.21
C LYS A 66 -39.12 -19.75 -3.25
N GLU A 67 -38.49 -19.46 -4.39
CA GLU A 67 -37.87 -18.17 -4.67
C GLU A 67 -38.75 -17.38 -5.65
N ASP A 68 -38.74 -16.05 -5.54
CA ASP A 68 -39.42 -15.18 -6.49
C ASP A 68 -38.63 -15.13 -7.81
N PHE A 69 -39.09 -15.90 -8.79
CA PHE A 69 -38.60 -15.83 -10.17
C PHE A 69 -39.46 -14.84 -10.97
N LYS A 70 -38.80 -13.92 -11.69
CA LYS A 70 -39.46 -12.98 -12.60
C LYS A 70 -39.68 -13.57 -13.98
N SER A 71 -38.73 -14.37 -14.45
CA SER A 71 -38.75 -14.99 -15.77
C SER A 71 -39.06 -16.49 -15.75
N PHE A 72 -39.22 -17.09 -14.59
CA PHE A 72 -39.57 -18.50 -14.45
C PHE A 72 -40.84 -18.67 -13.62
N TYR A 73 -41.46 -19.83 -13.74
CA TYR A 73 -42.56 -20.24 -12.88
C TYR A 73 -42.02 -21.10 -11.75
N HIS A 74 -42.52 -20.86 -10.54
CA HIS A 74 -42.38 -21.83 -9.46
C HIS A 74 -43.24 -23.05 -9.79
N LEU A 75 -42.61 -24.22 -9.88
CA LEU A 75 -43.30 -25.50 -10.02
C LEU A 75 -43.85 -25.89 -8.65
N GLU A 76 -45.17 -25.93 -8.53
CA GLU A 76 -45.84 -26.36 -7.31
C GLU A 76 -45.75 -27.88 -7.14
N GLU A 77 -45.92 -28.59 -8.26
CA GLU A 77 -45.97 -30.05 -8.28
C GLU A 77 -45.57 -30.57 -9.66
N VAL A 78 -44.93 -31.75 -9.69
CA VAL A 78 -44.83 -32.57 -10.89
C VAL A 78 -45.52 -33.89 -10.61
N ILE A 79 -46.63 -34.13 -11.30
CA ILE A 79 -47.50 -35.29 -11.09
C ILE A 79 -47.12 -36.37 -12.11
N GLU A 80 -46.85 -37.59 -11.64
CA GLU A 80 -46.72 -38.76 -12.51
C GLU A 80 -48.07 -39.48 -12.60
N TYR A 81 -48.65 -39.55 -13.79
CA TYR A 81 -49.95 -40.21 -14.02
C TYR A 81 -49.93 -40.97 -15.34
N GLN A 82 -50.36 -42.24 -15.36
CA GLN A 82 -50.41 -43.08 -16.58
C GLN A 82 -49.14 -43.02 -17.48
N ASN A 83 -47.95 -43.00 -16.88
CA ASN A 83 -46.64 -42.87 -17.54
C ASN A 83 -46.40 -41.54 -18.29
N VAL A 84 -47.13 -40.48 -17.96
CA VAL A 84 -46.83 -39.09 -18.34
C VAL A 84 -46.49 -38.26 -17.11
N PHE A 85 -45.75 -37.17 -17.31
CA PHE A 85 -45.49 -36.17 -16.28
C PHE A 85 -46.31 -34.92 -16.54
N ILE A 86 -46.86 -34.33 -15.48
CA ILE A 86 -47.66 -33.11 -15.57
C ILE A 86 -47.00 -32.09 -14.66
N GLN A 87 -46.50 -31.00 -15.25
CA GLN A 87 -46.04 -29.86 -14.48
C GLN A 87 -47.24 -29.01 -14.11
N LYS A 88 -47.37 -28.69 -12.82
CA LYS A 88 -48.39 -27.80 -12.29
C LYS A 88 -47.74 -26.54 -11.72
N TYR A 89 -48.20 -25.39 -12.20
CA TYR A 89 -47.79 -24.07 -11.70
C TYR A 89 -48.94 -23.08 -11.82
N LYS A 90 -48.85 -21.95 -11.11
CA LYS A 90 -49.91 -20.93 -11.10
C LYS A 90 -50.13 -20.30 -12.48
N TYR A 91 -51.39 -20.10 -12.86
CA TYR A 91 -51.76 -19.39 -14.08
C TYR A 91 -51.65 -17.87 -13.88
N GLU A 92 -51.02 -17.20 -14.84
CA GLU A 92 -50.93 -15.74 -14.91
C GLU A 92 -51.44 -15.27 -16.30
N PRO A 93 -52.35 -14.28 -16.36
CA PRO A 93 -52.77 -13.69 -17.63
C PRO A 93 -51.57 -13.17 -18.43
N SER A 94 -51.46 -13.57 -19.69
CA SER A 94 -50.29 -13.33 -20.51
C SER A 94 -50.62 -13.14 -22.00
N THR A 95 -49.67 -12.56 -22.74
CA THR A 95 -49.76 -12.42 -24.20
C THR A 95 -48.56 -13.08 -24.89
N PRO A 96 -48.69 -13.55 -26.15
CA PRO A 96 -47.55 -14.05 -26.93
C PRO A 96 -46.43 -13.01 -27.10
N VAL A 97 -45.21 -13.48 -27.31
CA VAL A 97 -44.03 -12.62 -27.57
C VAL A 97 -43.79 -12.53 -29.07
N ASP A 98 -44.02 -11.34 -29.64
CA ASP A 98 -43.80 -11.11 -31.08
C ASP A 98 -42.31 -10.92 -31.42
N LYS A 99 -41.60 -10.15 -30.58
CA LYS A 99 -40.18 -9.82 -30.70
C LYS A 99 -39.55 -9.66 -29.32
N PHE A 100 -38.25 -9.97 -29.24
CA PHE A 100 -37.46 -9.65 -28.05
C PHE A 100 -36.99 -8.19 -28.08
N THR A 101 -36.82 -7.61 -26.89
CA THR A 101 -36.03 -6.40 -26.71
C THR A 101 -34.74 -6.74 -25.98
N GLN A 102 -33.69 -5.94 -26.18
CA GLN A 102 -32.41 -6.13 -25.49
C GLN A 102 -32.58 -6.13 -23.97
N LYS A 103 -33.40 -5.22 -23.43
CA LYS A 103 -33.76 -5.17 -22.01
C LYS A 103 -34.40 -6.48 -21.53
N ASP A 104 -35.37 -7.03 -22.26
CA ASP A 104 -36.03 -8.29 -21.88
C ASP A 104 -35.00 -9.43 -21.75
N ILE A 105 -34.13 -9.55 -22.76
CA ILE A 105 -33.14 -10.62 -22.82
C ILE A 105 -32.06 -10.47 -21.75
N ILE A 106 -31.58 -9.25 -21.48
CA ILE A 106 -30.56 -9.01 -20.46
C ILE A 106 -31.10 -9.34 -19.08
N LEU A 107 -32.33 -8.93 -18.77
CA LEU A 107 -32.97 -9.28 -17.49
C LEU A 107 -33.15 -10.79 -17.35
N PHE A 108 -33.58 -11.46 -18.43
CA PHE A 108 -33.72 -12.91 -18.46
C PHE A 108 -32.38 -13.63 -18.25
N LEU A 109 -31.33 -13.26 -19.00
CA LEU A 109 -30.00 -13.85 -18.88
C LEU A 109 -29.36 -13.55 -17.52
N THR A 110 -29.64 -12.38 -16.95
CA THR A 110 -29.23 -12.03 -15.59
C THR A 110 -29.83 -13.01 -14.60
N GLU A 111 -31.15 -13.20 -14.60
CA GLU A 111 -31.80 -14.15 -13.68
C GLU A 111 -31.34 -15.60 -13.92
N CYS A 112 -31.16 -16.02 -15.18
CA CYS A 112 -30.54 -17.31 -15.52
C CYS A 112 -29.20 -17.50 -14.81
N TRP A 113 -28.33 -16.49 -14.85
CA TRP A 113 -27.01 -16.56 -14.22
C TRP A 113 -27.09 -16.58 -12.69
N GLN A 114 -27.97 -15.75 -12.10
CA GLN A 114 -28.16 -15.66 -10.65
C GLN A 114 -28.64 -17.00 -10.07
N LYS A 115 -29.56 -17.66 -10.77
CA LYS A 115 -30.16 -18.94 -10.36
C LYS A 115 -29.37 -20.16 -10.83
N LYS A 116 -28.28 -19.95 -11.58
CA LYS A 116 -27.46 -21.01 -12.19
C LYS A 116 -28.26 -21.96 -13.09
N ILE A 117 -29.20 -21.40 -13.86
CA ILE A 117 -30.07 -22.08 -14.82
C ILE A 117 -29.66 -21.68 -16.24
N ILE A 118 -29.52 -22.64 -17.16
CA ILE A 118 -29.26 -22.37 -18.58
C ILE A 118 -30.40 -22.90 -19.43
N VAL A 119 -30.96 -22.05 -20.30
CA VAL A 119 -31.98 -22.44 -21.27
C VAL A 119 -31.34 -22.75 -22.61
N GLN A 120 -31.58 -23.96 -23.13
CA GLN A 120 -31.00 -24.38 -24.40
C GLN A 120 -31.83 -23.94 -25.62
N ASP A 121 -33.17 -23.85 -25.49
CA ASP A 121 -34.07 -23.44 -26.56
C ASP A 121 -34.69 -22.07 -26.29
N CYS A 122 -34.06 -21.04 -26.84
CA CYS A 122 -34.33 -19.62 -26.55
C CYS A 122 -35.30 -18.95 -27.55
N LYS A 123 -36.03 -19.72 -28.36
CA LYS A 123 -36.94 -19.15 -29.37
C LYS A 123 -38.13 -18.42 -28.72
N LYS A 124 -38.66 -17.39 -29.39
CA LYS A 124 -39.76 -16.54 -28.87
C LYS A 124 -41.03 -17.32 -28.50
N GLU A 125 -41.31 -18.43 -29.20
CA GLU A 125 -42.49 -19.29 -28.92
C GLU A 125 -42.42 -19.98 -27.56
N ASN A 126 -41.22 -20.06 -26.96
CA ASN A 126 -41.02 -20.61 -25.62
C ASN A 126 -41.20 -19.56 -24.52
N PHE A 127 -41.55 -18.31 -24.88
CA PHE A 127 -41.76 -17.22 -23.94
C PHE A 127 -43.15 -16.60 -24.08
N ILE A 128 -43.64 -16.08 -22.96
CA ILE A 128 -44.86 -15.28 -22.87
C ILE A 128 -44.56 -13.99 -22.13
N ARG A 129 -45.38 -12.96 -22.36
CA ARG A 129 -45.28 -11.68 -21.66
C ARG A 129 -46.33 -11.60 -20.57
N VAL A 130 -45.88 -11.40 -19.33
CA VAL A 130 -46.72 -11.22 -18.14
C VAL A 130 -46.43 -9.83 -17.57
N GLY A 131 -47.31 -8.88 -17.85
CA GLY A 131 -47.03 -7.46 -17.58
C GLY A 131 -45.77 -6.99 -18.30
N GLU A 132 -44.78 -6.50 -17.56
CA GLU A 132 -43.48 -6.10 -18.11
C GLU A 132 -42.45 -7.24 -18.20
N ASN A 133 -42.74 -8.42 -17.65
CA ASN A 133 -41.78 -9.51 -17.55
C ASN A 133 -41.88 -10.49 -18.74
N LEU A 134 -40.73 -10.98 -19.18
CA LEU A 134 -40.60 -12.10 -20.11
C LEU A 134 -40.49 -13.40 -19.30
N LYS A 135 -41.46 -14.31 -19.43
CA LYS A 135 -41.48 -15.60 -18.73
C LYS A 135 -41.29 -16.79 -19.68
N LEU A 136 -40.43 -17.73 -19.29
CA LEU A 136 -40.20 -18.99 -19.99
C LEU A 136 -41.33 -19.99 -19.64
N VAL A 137 -41.97 -20.56 -20.65
CA VAL A 137 -42.97 -21.64 -20.47
C VAL A 137 -42.40 -23.02 -20.78
N ASP A 138 -41.28 -23.10 -21.49
CA ASP A 138 -40.61 -24.36 -21.84
C ASP A 138 -39.44 -24.68 -20.91
N MET A 139 -39.74 -24.92 -19.63
CA MET A 139 -38.74 -25.16 -18.57
C MET A 139 -37.97 -26.49 -18.73
N ASP A 140 -38.49 -27.45 -19.51
CA ASP A 140 -37.86 -28.76 -19.74
C ASP A 140 -36.53 -28.67 -20.51
N ALA A 141 -36.31 -27.57 -21.24
CA ALA A 141 -35.08 -27.31 -21.97
C ALA A 141 -33.94 -26.71 -21.11
N SER A 142 -34.16 -26.60 -19.79
CA SER A 142 -33.19 -26.07 -18.84
C SER A 142 -32.14 -27.10 -18.41
N VAL A 143 -30.93 -26.64 -18.10
CA VAL A 143 -29.83 -27.46 -17.58
C VAL A 143 -29.01 -26.70 -16.52
N TYR A 144 -28.15 -27.42 -15.80
CA TYR A 144 -27.19 -26.82 -14.84
C TYR A 144 -26.22 -25.86 -15.53
N TYR A 145 -25.84 -24.81 -14.80
CA TYR A 145 -24.88 -23.81 -15.24
C TYR A 145 -23.49 -24.38 -15.57
N SER A 146 -22.94 -23.88 -16.67
CA SER A 146 -21.49 -23.80 -16.93
C SER A 146 -21.23 -22.56 -17.77
N ASP A 147 -20.03 -21.97 -17.67
CA ASP A 147 -19.73 -20.72 -18.39
C ASP A 147 -19.88 -20.87 -19.91
N ASN A 148 -19.45 -22.01 -20.48
CA ASN A 148 -19.56 -22.25 -21.92
C ASN A 148 -21.04 -22.32 -22.35
N LEU A 149 -21.90 -22.98 -21.56
CA LEU A 149 -23.33 -23.06 -21.88
C LEU A 149 -24.03 -21.71 -21.68
N PHE A 150 -23.61 -20.91 -20.70
CA PHE A 150 -24.11 -19.56 -20.50
C PHE A 150 -23.75 -18.64 -21.66
N LEU A 151 -22.48 -18.60 -22.06
CA LEU A 151 -22.04 -17.81 -23.21
C LEU A 151 -22.76 -18.25 -24.49
N ASN A 152 -22.97 -19.55 -24.68
CA ASN A 152 -23.78 -20.07 -25.79
C ASN A 152 -25.23 -19.57 -25.75
N ALA A 153 -25.85 -19.51 -24.58
CA ALA A 153 -27.19 -18.95 -24.42
C ALA A 153 -27.21 -17.45 -24.75
N CYS A 154 -26.21 -16.69 -24.29
CA CYS A 154 -26.06 -15.27 -24.65
C CYS A 154 -25.96 -15.07 -26.16
N ILE A 155 -25.13 -15.85 -26.85
CA ILE A 155 -24.96 -15.77 -28.31
C ILE A 155 -26.25 -16.13 -29.06
N ARG A 156 -26.98 -17.17 -28.61
CA ARG A 156 -28.27 -17.53 -29.23
C ARG A 156 -29.30 -16.41 -29.08
N MET A 157 -29.38 -15.82 -27.89
CA MET A 157 -30.27 -14.68 -27.62
C MET A 157 -29.86 -13.43 -28.42
N TYR A 158 -28.56 -13.16 -28.53
CA TYR A 158 -28.04 -12.08 -29.36
C TYR A 158 -28.47 -12.22 -30.82
N LEU A 159 -28.35 -13.43 -31.39
CA LEU A 159 -28.80 -13.71 -32.75
C LEU A 159 -30.31 -13.50 -32.91
N PHE A 160 -31.14 -13.90 -31.93
CA PHE A 160 -32.59 -13.65 -32.00
C PHE A 160 -32.96 -12.16 -31.93
N LEU A 161 -32.09 -11.29 -31.40
CA LEU A 161 -32.29 -9.84 -31.40
C LEU A 161 -31.96 -9.18 -32.74
N HIS A 162 -30.94 -9.68 -33.43
CA HIS A 162 -30.33 -8.97 -34.58
C HIS A 162 -30.60 -9.64 -35.93
N GLU A 163 -30.96 -10.93 -35.94
CA GLU A 163 -31.22 -11.68 -37.16
C GLU A 163 -32.72 -11.96 -37.37
N GLN A 164 -33.14 -11.99 -38.62
CA GLN A 164 -34.52 -12.35 -38.97
C GLN A 164 -34.76 -13.86 -38.79
N ASP A 165 -35.94 -14.21 -38.30
CA ASP A 165 -36.34 -15.60 -38.15
C ASP A 165 -36.50 -16.29 -39.52
N ASN A 166 -35.56 -17.17 -39.84
CA ASN A 166 -35.56 -17.93 -41.09
C ASN A 166 -34.83 -19.29 -40.90
N PRO A 167 -34.97 -20.24 -41.85
CA PRO A 167 -34.34 -21.55 -41.72
C PRO A 167 -32.80 -21.54 -41.59
N GLN A 168 -32.11 -20.48 -42.06
CA GLN A 168 -30.67 -20.34 -41.95
C GLN A 168 -30.23 -19.93 -40.54
N LEU A 169 -31.08 -19.25 -39.76
CA LEU A 169 -30.80 -18.87 -38.37
C LEU A 169 -30.46 -20.08 -37.50
N LYS A 170 -31.17 -21.20 -37.66
CA LYS A 170 -30.86 -22.46 -36.94
C LYS A 170 -29.51 -23.06 -37.31
N LYS A 171 -29.01 -22.81 -38.52
CA LYS A 171 -27.66 -23.21 -38.93
C LYS A 171 -26.64 -22.26 -38.31
N LEU A 172 -26.90 -20.96 -38.36
CA LEU A 172 -26.06 -19.92 -37.76
C LEU A 172 -25.88 -20.15 -36.25
N GLN A 173 -26.96 -20.40 -35.51
CA GLN A 173 -26.92 -20.68 -34.06
C GLN A 173 -26.07 -21.90 -33.72
N ARG A 174 -26.05 -22.94 -34.56
CA ARG A 174 -25.20 -24.13 -34.36
C ARG A 174 -23.73 -23.86 -34.66
N SER A 175 -23.44 -22.96 -35.59
CA SER A 175 -22.07 -22.52 -35.89
C SER A 175 -21.55 -21.55 -34.82
N ALA A 176 -22.38 -20.63 -34.38
CA ALA A 176 -22.03 -19.54 -33.47
C ALA A 176 -21.61 -20.02 -32.07
N VAL A 177 -22.08 -21.18 -31.61
CA VAL A 177 -21.66 -21.75 -30.31
C VAL A 177 -20.21 -22.25 -30.28
N ASN A 178 -19.58 -22.45 -31.45
CA ASN A 178 -18.19 -22.93 -31.55
C ASN A 178 -17.27 -21.93 -32.26
N ASN A 179 -17.81 -20.82 -32.76
CA ASN A 179 -17.05 -19.78 -33.45
C ASN A 179 -17.68 -18.42 -33.19
N PHE A 180 -17.00 -17.59 -32.40
CA PHE A 180 -17.48 -16.25 -32.04
C PHE A 180 -16.97 -15.18 -33.02
N ASP A 181 -16.13 -15.54 -34.00
CA ASP A 181 -15.58 -14.63 -35.02
C ASP A 181 -16.51 -14.48 -36.25
N LEU A 182 -17.76 -14.93 -36.15
CA LEU A 182 -18.74 -14.82 -37.23
C LEU A 182 -19.15 -13.35 -37.43
N PRO A 183 -19.29 -12.85 -38.68
CA PRO A 183 -19.70 -11.48 -38.93
C PRO A 183 -21.04 -11.10 -38.29
N GLN A 184 -21.98 -12.05 -38.20
CA GLN A 184 -23.29 -11.86 -37.58
C GLN A 184 -23.23 -11.66 -36.05
N LEU A 185 -22.04 -11.80 -35.45
CA LEU A 185 -21.79 -11.57 -34.03
C LEU A 185 -21.04 -10.25 -33.79
N GLU A 186 -20.90 -9.39 -34.80
CA GLU A 186 -20.47 -8.01 -34.60
C GLU A 186 -21.40 -7.33 -33.59
N GLY A 187 -20.86 -6.84 -32.46
CA GLY A 187 -21.64 -6.27 -31.34
C GLY A 187 -21.96 -7.26 -30.19
N ALA A 188 -21.74 -8.57 -30.36
CA ALA A 188 -22.05 -9.56 -29.33
C ALA A 188 -21.19 -9.41 -28.07
N ARG A 189 -19.99 -8.83 -28.20
CA ARG A 189 -19.09 -8.53 -27.09
C ARG A 189 -19.69 -7.49 -26.16
N GLU A 190 -20.11 -6.38 -26.72
CA GLU A 190 -20.72 -5.27 -26.00
C GLU A 190 -21.99 -5.73 -25.28
N PHE A 191 -22.82 -6.54 -25.97
CA PHE A 191 -23.99 -7.16 -25.38
C PHE A 191 -23.67 -8.08 -24.19
N ILE A 192 -22.65 -8.95 -24.30
CA ILE A 192 -22.26 -9.85 -23.19
C ILE A 192 -21.65 -9.05 -22.03
N ASN A 193 -20.92 -7.97 -22.30
CA ASN A 193 -20.44 -7.06 -21.26
C ASN A 193 -21.61 -6.46 -20.48
N GLU A 194 -22.67 -6.05 -21.17
CA GLU A 194 -23.90 -5.54 -20.55
C GLU A 194 -24.63 -6.60 -19.72
N VAL A 195 -24.62 -7.87 -20.17
CA VAL A 195 -25.17 -8.98 -19.37
C VAL A 195 -24.41 -9.13 -18.05
N PHE A 196 -23.07 -9.18 -18.09
CA PHE A 196 -22.28 -9.33 -16.87
C PHE A 196 -22.35 -8.11 -15.95
N SER A 197 -22.36 -6.89 -16.49
CA SER A 197 -22.54 -5.68 -15.69
C SER A 197 -23.94 -5.61 -15.05
N SER A 198 -24.97 -6.07 -15.77
CA SER A 198 -26.34 -6.19 -15.26
C SER A 198 -26.44 -7.23 -14.13
N ILE A 199 -25.69 -8.32 -14.21
CA ILE A 199 -25.57 -9.30 -13.12
C ILE A 199 -24.98 -8.65 -11.87
N ILE A 200 -23.85 -7.96 -12.00
CA ILE A 200 -23.20 -7.28 -10.87
C ILE A 200 -24.15 -6.24 -10.27
N PHE A 201 -24.81 -5.45 -11.11
CA PHE A 201 -25.77 -4.42 -10.70
C PHE A 201 -26.99 -5.02 -9.99
N ALA A 202 -27.56 -6.11 -10.51
CA ALA A 202 -28.71 -6.77 -9.91
C ALA A 202 -28.40 -7.35 -8.53
N GLU A 203 -27.24 -7.98 -8.36
CA GLU A 203 -26.78 -8.54 -7.07
C GLU A 203 -26.40 -7.44 -6.07
N SER A 204 -26.06 -6.24 -6.55
CA SER A 204 -25.70 -5.09 -5.69
C SER A 204 -26.89 -4.30 -5.14
N LYS A 205 -28.12 -4.61 -5.58
CA LYS A 205 -29.31 -3.80 -5.26
C LYS A 205 -29.61 -3.65 -3.78
N ILE A 206 -29.30 -4.66 -2.97
CA ILE A 206 -29.50 -4.61 -1.52
C ILE A 206 -28.61 -3.52 -0.92
N ALA A 207 -27.33 -3.47 -1.31
CA ALA A 207 -26.38 -2.47 -0.83
C ALA A 207 -26.71 -1.03 -1.26
N PHE A 208 -27.47 -0.85 -2.35
CA PHE A 208 -27.92 0.48 -2.77
C PHE A 208 -28.97 1.07 -1.83
N GLN A 209 -29.75 0.24 -1.12
CA GLN A 209 -30.84 0.72 -0.25
C GLN A 209 -30.30 1.51 0.95
N ASP A 210 -29.05 1.26 1.34
CA ASP A 210 -28.35 1.98 2.40
C ASP A 210 -27.81 3.34 1.94
N MET A 211 -27.86 3.63 0.63
CA MET A 211 -27.30 4.84 0.03
C MET A 211 -28.40 5.89 -0.14
N LEU A 212 -28.67 6.61 0.94
CA LEU A 212 -29.68 7.68 0.99
C LEU A 212 -29.04 9.01 1.37
N ILE A 213 -29.55 10.10 0.77
CA ILE A 213 -29.15 11.45 1.13
C ILE A 213 -29.92 11.90 2.37
N ASN A 214 -29.22 11.95 3.50
CA ASN A 214 -29.68 12.42 4.81
C ASN A 214 -28.91 13.70 5.20
N LYS A 215 -29.55 14.87 5.06
CA LYS A 215 -28.92 16.16 5.36
C LYS A 215 -28.79 16.37 6.87
N PHE A 216 -27.56 16.51 7.37
CA PHE A 216 -27.30 16.90 8.76
C PHE A 216 -27.57 18.40 8.98
N SER A 217 -28.22 18.75 10.10
CA SER A 217 -28.66 20.12 10.39
C SER A 217 -27.52 21.13 10.61
N ASN A 218 -26.32 20.66 10.93
CA ASN A 218 -25.14 21.48 11.16
C ASN A 218 -24.25 21.65 9.92
N LEU A 219 -24.68 21.12 8.77
CA LEU A 219 -23.99 21.22 7.48
C LEU A 219 -24.89 21.84 6.42
N GLU A 220 -24.27 22.54 5.48
CA GLU A 220 -24.91 23.03 4.26
C GLU A 220 -24.61 22.08 3.11
N TYR A 221 -25.62 21.73 2.31
CA TYR A 221 -25.48 20.74 1.25
C TYR A 221 -25.62 21.35 -0.14
N GLU A 222 -24.63 21.08 -0.99
CA GLU A 222 -24.71 21.27 -2.43
C GLU A 222 -24.95 19.92 -3.10
N ILE A 223 -25.82 19.87 -4.10
CA ILE A 223 -26.16 18.63 -4.83
C ILE A 223 -25.64 18.73 -6.27
N TYR A 224 -24.90 17.71 -6.66
CA TYR A 224 -24.33 17.53 -7.99
C TYR A 224 -24.89 16.24 -8.61
N ASN A 225 -24.82 16.12 -9.93
CA ASN A 225 -24.82 14.81 -10.59
C ASN A 225 -23.38 14.44 -11.00
N ALA A 226 -23.16 13.19 -11.39
CA ALA A 226 -21.82 12.71 -11.75
C ALA A 226 -21.17 13.49 -12.92
N LYS A 227 -21.96 13.99 -13.87
CA LYS A 227 -21.45 14.74 -15.05
C LYS A 227 -21.06 16.18 -14.71
N THR A 228 -21.66 16.76 -13.67
CA THR A 228 -21.42 18.16 -13.26
C THR A 228 -20.51 18.27 -12.05
N LEU A 229 -20.06 17.15 -11.48
CA LEU A 229 -19.21 17.15 -10.29
C LEU A 229 -17.85 17.78 -10.64
N PRO A 230 -17.45 18.90 -10.00
CA PRO A 230 -16.13 19.47 -10.19
C PRO A 230 -15.04 18.53 -9.68
N HIS A 231 -13.79 18.81 -10.05
CA HIS A 231 -12.65 18.14 -9.45
C HIS A 231 -12.66 18.32 -7.92
N LEU A 232 -12.80 17.22 -7.17
CA LEU A 232 -13.13 17.27 -5.73
C LEU A 232 -12.04 17.91 -4.87
N GLU A 233 -10.77 17.74 -5.24
CA GLU A 233 -9.67 18.37 -4.50
C GLU A 233 -9.67 19.89 -4.71
N ASP A 234 -9.85 20.35 -5.96
CA ASP A 234 -9.92 21.79 -6.25
C ASP A 234 -11.17 22.42 -5.60
N LEU A 235 -12.30 21.71 -5.63
CA LEU A 235 -13.53 22.11 -4.95
C LEU A 235 -13.31 22.24 -3.44
N PHE A 236 -12.64 21.26 -2.82
CA PHE A 236 -12.32 21.28 -1.39
C PHE A 236 -11.53 22.53 -1.00
N PHE A 237 -10.43 22.82 -1.69
CA PHE A 237 -9.59 23.97 -1.37
C PHE A 237 -10.25 25.31 -1.73
N SER A 238 -11.03 25.37 -2.82
CA SER A 238 -11.82 26.56 -3.17
C SER A 238 -12.85 26.89 -2.08
N LYS A 239 -13.56 25.88 -1.57
CA LYS A 239 -14.59 26.06 -0.54
C LYS A 239 -14.02 26.52 0.79
N ILE A 240 -12.79 26.11 1.15
CA ILE A 240 -12.10 26.64 2.33
C ILE A 240 -11.96 28.18 2.24
N LYS A 241 -11.69 28.74 1.06
CA LYS A 241 -11.62 30.20 0.83
C LYS A 241 -12.98 30.89 0.92
N GLU A 242 -14.06 30.15 0.71
CA GLU A 242 -15.44 30.59 0.92
C GLU A 242 -15.90 30.40 2.38
N ASN A 243 -15.00 30.04 3.29
CA ASN A 243 -15.30 29.69 4.69
C ASN A 243 -16.16 28.43 4.85
N LEU A 244 -16.04 27.48 3.93
CA LEU A 244 -16.76 26.21 3.94
C LEU A 244 -15.76 25.04 3.94
N TYR A 245 -15.92 24.11 4.89
CA TYR A 245 -15.07 22.93 5.00
C TYR A 245 -15.88 21.67 4.68
N LEU A 246 -15.46 20.91 3.66
CA LEU A 246 -16.12 19.66 3.28
C LEU A 246 -15.97 18.63 4.41
N CYS A 247 -17.10 18.14 4.91
CA CYS A 247 -17.14 17.15 6.00
C CYS A 247 -17.83 15.85 5.61
N ASP A 248 -18.58 15.84 4.51
CA ASP A 248 -19.50 14.76 4.18
C ASP A 248 -19.74 14.66 2.68
N ILE A 249 -19.85 13.43 2.16
CA ILE A 249 -20.26 13.14 0.79
C ILE A 249 -21.22 11.96 0.86
N GLN A 250 -22.40 12.13 0.25
CA GLN A 250 -23.45 11.12 0.20
C GLN A 250 -23.89 10.92 -1.26
N ILE A 251 -24.36 9.72 -1.59
CA ILE A 251 -24.84 9.36 -2.92
C ILE A 251 -26.21 8.70 -2.85
N SER A 252 -27.02 8.84 -3.90
CA SER A 252 -28.29 8.11 -4.05
C SER A 252 -28.58 7.76 -5.51
N ASP A 253 -29.59 6.91 -5.70
CA ASP A 253 -30.17 6.57 -6.99
C ASP A 253 -29.13 6.03 -7.99
N ILE A 254 -28.43 4.97 -7.57
CA ILE A 254 -27.39 4.32 -8.36
C ILE A 254 -28.02 3.67 -9.60
N ILE A 255 -27.47 3.96 -10.78
CA ILE A 255 -27.87 3.38 -12.07
C ILE A 255 -26.68 2.69 -12.73
N LEU A 256 -26.98 1.74 -13.62
CA LEU A 256 -26.01 1.22 -14.58
C LEU A 256 -25.98 2.16 -15.79
N ASN A 257 -24.83 2.77 -16.08
CA ASN A 257 -24.70 3.71 -17.20
C ASN A 257 -24.35 2.99 -18.52
N GLU A 258 -24.26 3.76 -19.61
CA GLU A 258 -23.95 3.24 -20.96
C GLU A 258 -22.55 2.60 -21.08
N ASN A 259 -21.64 2.92 -20.16
CA ASN A 259 -20.29 2.34 -20.10
C ASN A 259 -20.22 1.08 -19.21
N ASN A 260 -21.36 0.55 -18.75
CA ASN A 260 -21.42 -0.59 -17.82
C ASN A 260 -20.80 -0.31 -16.44
N ASP A 261 -20.75 0.95 -16.03
CA ASP A 261 -20.30 1.37 -14.71
C ASP A 261 -21.47 1.79 -13.81
N PHE A 262 -21.21 1.93 -12.51
CA PHE A 262 -22.23 2.36 -11.56
C PHE A 262 -22.18 3.88 -11.41
N GLU A 263 -23.29 4.55 -11.68
CA GLU A 263 -23.39 6.01 -11.64
C GLU A 263 -24.42 6.45 -10.60
N PRO A 264 -24.04 7.28 -9.61
CA PRO A 264 -25.02 7.91 -8.75
C PRO A 264 -25.69 9.05 -9.50
N ARG A 265 -27.03 9.11 -9.50
CA ARG A 265 -27.72 10.27 -10.09
C ARG A 265 -27.51 11.54 -9.27
N LEU A 266 -27.39 11.39 -7.95
CA LEU A 266 -27.21 12.49 -7.02
C LEU A 266 -25.99 12.25 -6.13
N ILE A 267 -25.15 13.28 -6.01
CA ILE A 267 -24.00 13.37 -5.11
C ILE A 267 -24.20 14.62 -4.27
N ALA A 268 -24.45 14.45 -2.97
CA ALA A 268 -24.61 15.55 -2.04
C ALA A 268 -23.30 15.78 -1.26
N ILE A 269 -22.77 16.99 -1.31
CA ILE A 269 -21.56 17.39 -0.57
C ILE A 269 -21.98 18.29 0.58
N GLY A 270 -21.66 17.87 1.81
CA GLY A 270 -21.95 18.60 3.04
C GLY A 270 -20.76 19.41 3.53
N TYR A 271 -20.98 20.71 3.70
CA TYR A 271 -19.98 21.68 4.15
C TYR A 271 -20.32 22.21 5.54
N LYS A 272 -19.28 22.41 6.35
CA LYS A 272 -19.36 23.12 7.62
C LYS A 272 -18.87 24.55 7.45
N ASN A 273 -19.62 25.51 7.99
CA ASN A 273 -19.17 26.90 8.10
C ASN A 273 -17.96 27.01 9.06
N LEU A 274 -16.87 27.61 8.56
CA LEU A 274 -15.73 27.99 9.38
C LEU A 274 -16.11 29.14 10.29
N THR A 275 -15.62 29.10 11.53
CA THR A 275 -15.80 30.17 12.52
C THR A 275 -14.67 31.18 12.35
N PRO A 276 -14.95 32.42 11.92
CA PRO A 276 -13.93 33.45 11.83
C PRO A 276 -13.33 33.72 13.21
N ILE A 277 -12.01 33.86 13.27
CA ILE A 277 -11.34 34.41 14.46
C ILE A 277 -11.22 35.93 14.31
N LYS A 278 -11.32 36.66 15.41
CA LYS A 278 -11.33 38.13 15.39
C LYS A 278 -9.98 38.70 14.94
N GLU A 279 -8.90 38.07 15.36
CA GLU A 279 -7.53 38.45 15.09
C GLU A 279 -7.10 38.03 13.67
N LYS A 280 -6.29 38.86 13.00
CA LYS A 280 -5.69 38.48 11.72
C LYS A 280 -4.50 37.54 11.96
N VAL A 281 -4.65 36.28 11.57
CA VAL A 281 -3.59 35.26 11.70
C VAL A 281 -3.06 34.87 10.32
N SER A 282 -1.76 35.06 10.09
CA SER A 282 -1.06 34.51 8.92
C SER A 282 -0.57 33.10 9.23
N LEU A 283 -0.83 32.14 8.33
CA LEU A 283 -0.18 30.83 8.32
C LEU A 283 1.10 30.93 7.49
N LEU A 284 2.25 30.77 8.13
CA LEU A 284 3.57 30.83 7.47
C LEU A 284 4.20 29.44 7.40
N ILE A 285 4.37 28.91 6.19
CA ILE A 285 4.98 27.60 5.93
C ILE A 285 6.38 27.83 5.33
N LYS A 286 7.43 27.31 5.97
CA LYS A 286 8.82 27.49 5.52
C LYS A 286 9.31 26.26 4.77
N THR A 287 10.01 26.45 3.66
CA THR A 287 10.57 25.36 2.84
C THR A 287 11.90 25.76 2.18
N CYS A 288 12.62 24.78 1.68
CA CYS A 288 13.86 24.95 0.91
C CYS A 288 13.94 23.92 -0.23
N ALA A 289 14.95 24.06 -1.11
CA ALA A 289 15.12 23.22 -2.30
C ALA A 289 15.15 21.70 -2.02
N GLN A 290 15.48 21.27 -0.80
CA GLN A 290 15.49 19.85 -0.42
C GLN A 290 14.10 19.23 -0.33
N ASP A 291 13.04 20.04 -0.14
CA ASP A 291 11.69 19.55 0.12
C ASP A 291 10.90 19.22 -1.15
N VAL A 292 11.48 19.51 -2.33
CA VAL A 292 10.83 19.48 -3.65
C VAL A 292 10.04 18.21 -3.94
N GLN A 293 10.47 17.05 -3.45
CA GLN A 293 9.79 15.77 -3.67
C GLN A 293 8.45 15.64 -2.94
N THR A 294 8.25 16.41 -1.87
CA THR A 294 7.13 16.23 -0.93
C THR A 294 6.32 17.49 -0.66
N ILE A 295 6.81 18.65 -1.12
CA ILE A 295 6.29 19.96 -0.76
C ILE A 295 4.82 20.16 -1.13
N GLU A 296 4.36 19.63 -2.27
CA GLU A 296 2.95 19.72 -2.68
C GLU A 296 2.04 19.02 -1.66
N ALA A 297 2.36 17.75 -1.35
CA ALA A 297 1.59 16.94 -0.42
C ALA A 297 1.61 17.52 1.01
N ASN A 298 2.75 18.06 1.42
CA ASN A 298 2.95 18.69 2.72
C ASN A 298 2.13 19.98 2.88
N ILE A 299 2.15 20.89 1.88
CA ILE A 299 1.35 22.12 1.95
C ILE A 299 -0.14 21.80 1.93
N LYS A 300 -0.59 20.89 1.05
CA LYS A 300 -1.99 20.43 1.02
C LYS A 300 -2.42 19.84 2.37
N HIS A 301 -1.56 19.03 3.00
CA HIS A 301 -1.77 18.49 4.34
C HIS A 301 -1.95 19.59 5.38
N ILE A 302 -1.00 20.54 5.46
CA ILE A 302 -1.00 21.62 6.44
C ILE A 302 -2.28 22.47 6.29
N VAL A 303 -2.59 22.89 5.07
CA VAL A 303 -3.79 23.70 4.79
C VAL A 303 -5.06 22.93 5.14
N LYS A 304 -5.16 21.64 4.75
CA LYS A 304 -6.30 20.78 5.07
C LYS A 304 -6.52 20.62 6.59
N GLN A 305 -5.44 20.38 7.35
CA GLN A 305 -5.52 20.07 8.78
C GLN A 305 -5.72 21.31 9.66
N LEU A 306 -5.27 22.49 9.22
CA LEU A 306 -5.31 23.70 10.05
C LEU A 306 -6.46 24.65 9.73
N SER A 307 -7.06 24.58 8.54
CA SER A 307 -8.12 25.51 8.12
C SER A 307 -9.51 25.19 8.69
N CYS A 308 -9.58 24.49 9.83
CA CYS A 308 -10.83 24.16 10.53
C CYS A 308 -10.57 24.05 12.04
N PRO A 309 -11.43 24.61 12.92
CA PRO A 309 -12.68 25.30 12.62
C PRO A 309 -12.48 26.75 12.16
N ASN A 310 -11.26 27.29 12.23
CA ASN A 310 -10.97 28.68 11.88
C ASN A 310 -10.23 28.77 10.55
N GLY A 311 -10.59 29.75 9.72
CA GLY A 311 -9.81 30.13 8.54
C GLY A 311 -8.61 31.01 8.91
N PHE A 312 -7.65 31.11 7.99
CA PHE A 312 -6.52 32.04 8.10
C PHE A 312 -6.77 33.32 7.28
N TYR A 313 -6.18 34.43 7.73
CA TYR A 313 -6.22 35.69 6.98
C TYR A 313 -5.42 35.56 5.67
N GLU A 314 -4.30 34.87 5.72
CA GLU A 314 -3.51 34.47 4.56
C GLU A 314 -2.71 33.20 4.85
N VAL A 315 -2.39 32.46 3.80
CA VAL A 315 -1.48 31.32 3.77
C VAL A 315 -0.28 31.70 2.91
N VAL A 316 0.89 31.81 3.54
CA VAL A 316 2.13 32.28 2.93
C VAL A 316 3.18 31.17 2.98
N VAL A 317 3.80 30.90 1.84
CA VAL A 317 4.96 29.99 1.76
C VAL A 317 6.25 30.81 1.67
N SER A 318 7.21 30.55 2.56
CA SER A 318 8.54 31.18 2.51
C SER A 318 9.56 30.20 1.97
N ILE A 319 10.36 30.64 1.01
CA ILE A 319 11.35 29.82 0.31
C ILE A 319 12.75 30.36 0.58
N ASP A 320 13.58 29.54 1.22
CA ASP A 320 15.01 29.81 1.38
C ASP A 320 15.76 29.58 0.06
N THR A 321 16.63 30.51 -0.33
CA THR A 321 17.34 30.50 -1.62
C THR A 321 18.58 29.61 -1.65
N LYS A 322 18.93 28.95 -0.54
CA LYS A 322 20.05 28.03 -0.48
C LYS A 322 19.76 26.75 -1.30
N GLN A 323 20.70 26.40 -2.17
CA GLN A 323 20.55 25.26 -3.10
C GLN A 323 21.37 24.01 -2.71
N GLY A 324 22.38 24.15 -1.83
CA GLY A 324 23.28 23.07 -1.43
C GLY A 324 23.97 23.34 -0.10
N ASP A 325 24.72 22.36 0.43
CA ASP A 325 25.45 22.47 1.71
C ASP A 325 24.52 22.87 2.88
N PHE A 326 23.39 22.19 2.99
CA PHE A 326 22.43 22.45 4.07
C PHE A 326 22.96 21.89 5.40
N ALA A 327 22.64 22.54 6.53
CA ALA A 327 23.07 22.08 7.85
C ALA A 327 22.74 20.60 8.13
N ARG A 328 21.66 20.08 7.52
CA ARG A 328 21.22 18.70 7.67
C ARG A 328 20.68 18.13 6.36
N GLN A 329 21.53 18.15 5.33
CA GLN A 329 21.21 17.59 4.01
C GLN A 329 20.74 16.14 4.10
N PHE A 330 19.55 15.86 3.56
CA PHE A 330 18.95 14.52 3.52
C PHE A 330 18.72 13.98 2.11
N THR A 331 18.91 14.82 1.08
CA THR A 331 18.80 14.48 -0.34
C THR A 331 19.89 15.19 -1.13
N ASP A 332 20.43 14.51 -2.12
CA ASP A 332 21.33 15.09 -3.12
C ASP A 332 20.56 15.64 -4.34
N ASN A 333 19.25 15.41 -4.39
CA ASN A 333 18.36 15.83 -5.48
C ASN A 333 17.57 17.10 -5.12
N ALA A 334 18.20 18.04 -4.42
CA ALA A 334 17.58 19.34 -4.15
C ALA A 334 17.39 20.09 -5.49
N ASP A 335 16.22 20.68 -5.70
CA ASP A 335 15.88 21.35 -6.96
C ASP A 335 15.05 22.61 -6.65
N PHE A 336 15.68 23.77 -6.83
CA PHE A 336 15.09 25.06 -6.48
C PHE A 336 14.06 25.52 -7.52
N GLU A 337 14.32 25.33 -8.81
CA GLU A 337 13.39 25.78 -9.87
C GLU A 337 12.09 24.99 -9.81
N LYS A 338 12.20 23.65 -9.70
CA LYS A 338 11.02 22.79 -9.59
C LYS A 338 10.23 23.05 -8.30
N LEU A 339 10.89 23.41 -7.19
CA LEU A 339 10.21 23.84 -5.98
C LEU A 339 9.35 25.09 -6.23
N ILE A 340 9.87 26.07 -6.96
CA ILE A 340 9.14 27.29 -7.32
C ILE A 340 7.93 26.95 -8.19
N ASP A 341 8.10 26.10 -9.21
CA ASP A 341 7.00 25.67 -10.09
C ASP A 341 5.86 25.02 -9.31
N VAL A 342 6.19 24.15 -8.34
CA VAL A 342 5.19 23.50 -7.49
C VAL A 342 4.46 24.52 -6.61
N VAL A 343 5.17 25.45 -5.98
CA VAL A 343 4.57 26.47 -5.10
C VAL A 343 3.71 27.46 -5.91
N GLU A 344 4.14 27.85 -7.11
CA GLU A 344 3.35 28.69 -8.02
C GLU A 344 2.07 27.97 -8.48
N ASN A 345 2.14 26.67 -8.76
CA ASN A 345 0.94 25.87 -9.07
C ASN A 345 -0.07 25.89 -7.90
N LEU A 346 0.41 25.74 -6.66
CA LEU A 346 -0.44 25.82 -5.46
C LEU A 346 -1.09 27.21 -5.30
N ARG A 347 -0.38 28.29 -5.66
CA ARG A 347 -0.93 29.65 -5.69
C ARG A 347 -2.02 29.81 -6.75
N GLN A 348 -1.78 29.30 -7.96
CA GLN A 348 -2.75 29.36 -9.06
C GLN A 348 -4.03 28.59 -8.71
N LYS A 349 -3.91 27.45 -8.03
CA LYS A 349 -5.02 26.66 -7.48
C LYS A 349 -5.66 27.27 -6.22
N ARG A 350 -5.17 28.42 -5.74
CA ARG A 350 -5.64 29.13 -4.53
C ARG A 350 -5.55 28.31 -3.24
N ILE A 351 -4.68 27.30 -3.19
CA ILE A 351 -4.39 26.53 -1.97
C ILE A 351 -3.60 27.41 -1.00
N ILE A 352 -2.68 28.21 -1.55
CA ILE A 352 -1.96 29.27 -0.84
C ILE A 352 -2.32 30.63 -1.45
N ASP A 353 -2.18 31.71 -0.68
CA ASP A 353 -2.50 33.05 -1.18
C ASP A 353 -1.31 33.66 -1.92
N ARG A 354 -0.09 33.44 -1.41
CA ARG A 354 1.16 33.92 -2.01
C ARG A 354 2.36 33.17 -1.45
N PHE A 355 3.52 33.38 -2.05
CA PHE A 355 4.80 32.94 -1.51
C PHE A 355 5.82 34.07 -1.56
N VAL A 356 6.87 33.92 -0.76
CA VAL A 356 7.96 34.88 -0.59
C VAL A 356 9.26 34.14 -0.81
N ILE A 357 10.01 34.54 -1.84
CA ILE A 357 11.40 34.12 -2.03
C ILE A 357 12.28 35.07 -1.22
N TYR A 358 13.24 34.54 -0.47
CA TYR A 358 14.14 35.36 0.31
C TYR A 358 15.05 36.22 -0.59
N ASP A 359 14.98 37.54 -0.41
CA ASP A 359 15.86 38.50 -1.08
C ASP A 359 17.17 38.64 -0.30
N THR A 360 18.28 38.19 -0.91
CA THR A 360 19.59 38.21 -0.25
C THR A 360 20.16 39.61 -0.07
N ASP A 361 19.70 40.61 -0.83
CA ASP A 361 20.18 42.00 -0.70
C ASP A 361 19.71 42.65 0.61
N GLU A 362 18.61 42.12 1.17
CA GLU A 362 18.04 42.58 2.45
C GLU A 362 18.80 42.03 3.67
N THR A 363 19.75 41.11 3.49
CA THR A 363 20.42 40.39 4.59
C THR A 363 21.06 41.34 5.60
N THR A 364 21.80 42.33 5.12
CA THR A 364 22.50 43.29 5.99
C THR A 364 21.50 44.13 6.78
N ARG A 365 20.39 44.57 6.15
CA ARG A 365 19.33 45.33 6.82
C ARG A 365 18.68 44.50 7.91
N ILE A 366 18.28 43.26 7.59
CA ILE A 366 17.63 42.35 8.53
C ILE A 366 18.54 42.09 9.73
N ASN A 367 19.80 41.74 9.50
CA ASN A 367 20.74 41.45 10.56
C ASN A 367 21.00 42.68 11.45
N LYS A 368 21.05 43.87 10.84
CA LYS A 368 21.18 45.14 11.57
C LYS A 368 19.97 45.42 12.44
N GLU A 369 18.76 45.33 11.89
CA GLU A 369 17.53 45.63 12.63
C GLU A 369 17.24 44.59 13.72
N TRP A 370 17.48 43.31 13.44
CA TRP A 370 17.14 42.22 14.36
C TRP A 370 18.20 41.96 15.42
N PHE A 371 19.48 42.22 15.15
CA PHE A 371 20.56 41.87 16.07
C PHE A 371 21.52 43.03 16.38
N ASN A 372 21.36 44.18 15.73
CA ASN A 372 22.33 45.28 15.75
C ASN A 372 23.73 44.87 15.27
N VAL A 373 23.79 43.97 14.28
CA VAL A 373 25.02 43.43 13.70
C VAL A 373 25.00 43.63 12.18
N GLU A 374 26.09 44.14 11.61
CA GLU A 374 26.23 44.31 10.16
C GLU A 374 26.98 43.11 9.56
N THR A 375 26.23 42.22 8.90
CA THR A 375 26.81 41.09 8.16
C THR A 375 25.88 40.67 7.02
N SER A 376 26.48 40.26 5.90
CA SER A 376 25.80 39.70 4.73
C SER A 376 25.59 38.18 4.83
N GLN A 377 25.97 37.55 5.95
CA GLN A 377 25.73 36.13 6.19
C GLN A 377 24.24 35.87 6.48
N THR A 378 23.64 34.95 5.74
CA THR A 378 22.20 34.59 5.83
C THR A 378 21.93 33.47 6.85
N HIS A 379 22.98 32.75 7.26
CA HIS A 379 22.93 31.56 8.10
C HIS A 379 23.85 31.70 9.34
N SER A 380 23.55 30.94 10.38
CA SER A 380 24.39 30.87 11.60
C SER A 380 25.74 30.20 11.35
N ALA A 381 26.63 30.27 12.34
CA ALA A 381 27.88 29.50 12.39
C ALA A 381 27.64 27.98 12.26
N THR A 382 26.51 27.48 12.76
CA THR A 382 26.06 26.09 12.60
C THR A 382 25.24 25.85 11.32
N ASN A 383 25.28 26.79 10.37
CA ASN A 383 24.67 26.71 9.05
C ASN A 383 23.12 26.63 9.05
N ILE A 384 22.46 27.12 10.10
CA ILE A 384 20.99 27.18 10.22
C ILE A 384 20.49 28.50 9.62
N PRO A 385 19.41 28.52 8.82
CA PRO A 385 18.87 29.75 8.24
C PRO A 385 18.38 30.73 9.32
N ILE A 386 18.74 32.01 9.17
CA ILE A 386 18.36 33.09 10.07
C ILE A 386 17.57 34.14 9.31
N SER A 387 18.24 34.86 8.40
CA SER A 387 17.70 36.08 7.80
C SER A 387 16.50 35.81 6.92
N SER A 388 16.45 34.64 6.26
CA SER A 388 15.29 34.19 5.47
C SER A 388 14.02 34.01 6.31
N GLN A 389 14.15 33.46 7.53
CA GLN A 389 13.00 33.28 8.42
C GLN A 389 12.49 34.62 8.97
N LEU A 390 13.40 35.51 9.37
CA LEU A 390 13.05 36.83 9.89
C LEU A 390 12.44 37.73 8.81
N TYR A 391 12.95 37.65 7.58
CA TYR A 391 12.34 38.29 6.41
C TYR A 391 10.88 37.84 6.24
N ALA A 392 10.64 36.53 6.31
CA ALA A 392 9.29 35.99 6.18
C ALA A 392 8.35 36.49 7.28
N PHE A 393 8.84 36.65 8.52
CA PHE A 393 8.06 37.26 9.61
C PHE A 393 7.68 38.71 9.28
N GLU A 394 8.60 39.51 8.73
CA GLU A 394 8.32 40.88 8.31
C GLU A 394 7.27 40.94 7.19
N LYS A 395 7.31 40.00 6.24
CA LYS A 395 6.41 39.95 5.09
C LYS A 395 5.00 39.46 5.38
N CYS A 396 4.73 38.81 6.51
CA CYS A 396 3.36 38.40 6.89
C CYS A 396 2.49 39.64 7.22
N GLU A 397 1.24 39.67 6.80
CA GLU A 397 0.29 40.77 7.02
C GLU A 397 -0.51 40.64 8.32
N GLY A 398 -0.62 39.43 8.89
CA GLY A 398 -1.34 39.16 10.12
C GLY A 398 -0.73 39.83 11.35
N ASP A 399 -1.60 40.16 12.31
CA ASP A 399 -1.18 40.63 13.64
C ASP A 399 -0.52 39.49 14.44
N TYR A 400 -0.94 38.25 14.18
CA TYR A 400 -0.34 37.03 14.68
C TYR A 400 0.19 36.17 13.52
N VAL A 401 1.26 35.43 13.76
CA VAL A 401 1.85 34.53 12.77
C VAL A 401 1.98 33.14 13.37
N LEU A 402 1.30 32.17 12.78
CA LEU A 402 1.50 30.74 13.06
C LEU A 402 2.56 30.23 12.07
N GLN A 403 3.79 30.08 12.54
CA GLN A 403 4.91 29.67 11.70
C GLN A 403 5.21 28.18 11.88
N MET A 404 5.59 27.50 10.78
CA MET A 404 6.02 26.10 10.81
C MET A 404 6.99 25.73 9.69
N ASP A 405 7.71 24.63 9.90
CA ASP A 405 8.45 23.95 8.83
C ASP A 405 7.46 23.17 7.95
N SER A 406 7.73 23.04 6.65
CA SER A 406 6.85 22.31 5.72
C SER A 406 6.74 20.82 6.03
N ASP A 407 7.63 20.28 6.87
CA ASP A 407 7.76 18.86 7.14
C ASP A 407 6.96 18.34 8.34
N VAL A 408 6.20 19.21 9.02
CA VAL A 408 5.42 18.81 10.19
C VAL A 408 4.21 17.95 9.81
N LEU A 409 3.95 16.92 10.61
CA LEU A 409 2.79 16.04 10.50
C LEU A 409 1.76 16.48 11.53
N ILE A 410 0.61 16.95 11.08
CA ILE A 410 -0.45 17.54 11.91
C ILE A 410 -1.59 16.54 12.05
N GLY A 411 -1.92 16.19 13.29
CA GLY A 411 -3.04 15.32 13.60
C GLY A 411 -4.13 16.07 14.36
N ARG A 412 -5.38 15.69 14.08
CA ARG A 412 -6.59 16.29 14.66
C ARG A 412 -7.51 15.18 15.18
N ILE A 413 -7.49 14.93 16.49
CA ILE A 413 -8.47 14.02 17.13
C ILE A 413 -9.87 14.65 17.03
N ASP A 414 -9.94 15.97 17.13
CA ASP A 414 -11.16 16.76 16.92
C ASP A 414 -10.86 17.92 15.98
N ILE A 415 -11.38 17.81 14.75
CA ILE A 415 -11.24 18.86 13.73
C ILE A 415 -11.93 20.18 14.14
N ASN A 416 -12.81 20.16 15.15
CA ASN A 416 -13.53 21.33 15.64
C ASN A 416 -12.82 22.05 16.79
N HIS A 417 -11.69 21.54 17.27
CA HIS A 417 -10.91 22.20 18.30
C HIS A 417 -10.26 23.50 17.76
N SER A 418 -10.63 24.65 18.34
CA SER A 418 -10.11 25.98 17.96
C SER A 418 -8.75 26.27 18.62
N PHE A 419 -7.71 25.57 18.17
CA PHE A 419 -6.35 25.72 18.70
C PHE A 419 -5.80 27.15 18.61
N LEU A 420 -6.19 27.93 17.61
CA LEU A 420 -5.77 29.33 17.47
C LEU A 420 -6.30 30.20 18.61
N THR A 421 -7.58 29.99 18.98
CA THR A 421 -8.21 30.73 20.07
C THR A 421 -7.47 30.47 21.38
N ASP A 422 -7.13 29.21 21.67
CA ASP A 422 -6.38 28.84 22.87
C ASP A 422 -5.02 29.53 22.92
N MET A 423 -4.24 29.45 21.85
CA MET A 423 -2.90 30.02 21.79
C MET A 423 -2.91 31.56 21.86
N ILE A 424 -3.85 32.21 21.15
CA ILE A 424 -4.01 33.68 21.17
C ILE A 424 -4.44 34.14 22.56
N SER A 425 -5.37 33.41 23.21
CA SER A 425 -5.84 33.72 24.55
C SER A 425 -4.68 33.80 25.54
N GLU A 426 -3.71 32.88 25.46
CA GLU A 426 -2.55 32.90 26.36
C GLU A 426 -1.59 34.08 26.11
N ILE A 427 -1.37 34.45 24.84
CA ILE A 427 -0.58 35.64 24.50
C ILE A 427 -1.28 36.92 25.00
N GLN A 428 -2.61 36.98 24.94
CA GLN A 428 -3.39 38.14 25.37
C GLN A 428 -3.46 38.25 26.90
N LYS A 429 -3.67 37.14 27.61
CA LYS A 429 -3.71 37.10 29.08
C LYS A 429 -2.36 37.47 29.71
N ASN A 430 -1.26 37.06 29.09
CA ASN A 430 0.09 37.22 29.64
C ASN A 430 0.97 38.11 28.76
N LYS A 431 1.19 39.35 29.20
CA LYS A 431 2.01 40.34 28.45
C LYS A 431 3.48 39.91 28.26
N SER A 432 3.99 39.05 29.15
CA SER A 432 5.34 38.51 29.06
C SER A 432 5.50 37.37 28.05
N VAL A 433 4.40 36.83 27.48
CA VAL A 433 4.50 35.74 26.49
C VAL A 433 4.82 36.32 25.11
N LEU A 434 5.91 35.86 24.51
CA LEU A 434 6.30 36.21 23.14
C LEU A 434 5.95 35.10 22.14
N PHE A 435 6.00 33.85 22.56
CA PHE A 435 5.83 32.68 21.69
C PHE A 435 5.04 31.58 22.39
N VAL A 436 4.15 30.92 21.65
CA VAL A 436 3.41 29.74 22.11
C VAL A 436 3.73 28.59 21.17
N GLY A 437 4.36 27.53 21.69
CA GLY A 437 4.61 26.32 20.92
C GLY A 437 3.32 25.54 20.69
N PHE A 438 3.16 24.98 19.49
CA PHE A 438 2.04 24.08 19.20
C PHE A 438 2.16 22.78 20.01
N ASN A 439 1.02 22.15 20.32
CA ASN A 439 1.02 20.97 21.16
C ASN A 439 1.60 19.74 20.44
N ILE A 440 2.19 18.83 21.18
CA ILE A 440 2.64 17.51 20.67
C ILE A 440 1.62 16.44 21.02
N TYR A 441 1.77 15.23 20.46
CA TYR A 441 0.84 14.14 20.75
C TYR A 441 0.97 13.70 22.21
N ASN A 442 -0.08 13.93 23.00
CA ASN A 442 -0.13 13.64 24.42
C ASN A 442 -1.36 12.79 24.76
N GLN A 443 -1.23 11.95 25.79
CA GLN A 443 -2.34 11.17 26.32
C GLN A 443 -3.43 12.07 26.92
N GLU A 444 -3.02 13.16 27.57
CA GLU A 444 -3.88 14.13 28.23
C GLU A 444 -3.54 15.57 27.79
N SER A 445 -4.52 16.46 27.87
CA SER A 445 -4.30 17.90 27.66
C SER A 445 -3.41 18.44 28.78
N LYS A 446 -2.53 19.39 28.46
CA LYS A 446 -1.62 20.01 29.43
C LYS A 446 -1.96 21.49 29.55
N ALA A 447 -2.07 22.00 30.77
CA ALA A 447 -2.11 23.44 30.97
C ALA A 447 -0.86 24.09 30.36
N TYR A 448 -0.97 25.33 29.88
CA TYR A 448 0.19 26.04 29.40
C TYR A 448 1.18 26.28 30.54
N PHE A 449 2.48 26.16 30.25
CA PHE A 449 3.56 26.25 31.23
C PHE A 449 4.85 26.80 30.60
N GLY A 450 5.82 27.15 31.46
CA GLY A 450 7.07 27.81 31.05
C GLY A 450 7.02 29.34 31.16
N PHE A 451 6.26 29.88 32.12
CA PHE A 451 6.16 31.34 32.33
C PHE A 451 7.38 31.93 33.07
N GLU A 452 8.16 31.11 33.77
CA GLU A 452 9.27 31.55 34.62
C GLU A 452 10.63 31.40 33.92
N ASN A 453 11.62 32.19 34.34
CA ASN A 453 13.03 32.10 33.93
C ASN A 453 13.25 32.10 32.41
N GLY A 454 12.49 32.92 31.67
CA GLY A 454 12.56 32.98 30.21
C GLY A 454 11.79 31.87 29.48
N GLY A 455 11.28 30.87 30.19
CA GLY A 455 10.51 29.77 29.63
C GLY A 455 11.31 28.86 28.71
N PHE A 456 10.65 28.41 27.63
CA PHE A 456 11.24 27.56 26.62
C PHE A 456 11.99 28.35 25.53
N VAL A 457 12.85 27.63 24.81
CA VAL A 457 13.27 28.06 23.48
C VAL A 457 12.01 28.18 22.60
N PRO A 458 11.85 29.27 21.83
CA PRO A 458 10.76 29.40 20.86
C PRO A 458 10.64 28.14 19.99
N GLU A 459 9.43 27.62 19.83
CA GLU A 459 9.23 26.41 19.02
C GLU A 459 9.31 26.75 17.54
N VAL A 460 10.44 26.38 16.93
CA VAL A 460 10.77 26.74 15.55
C VAL A 460 10.03 25.91 14.51
N ARG A 461 9.61 24.69 14.86
CA ARG A 461 8.93 23.79 13.92
C ARG A 461 7.46 24.09 13.77
N MET A 462 6.81 24.54 14.84
CA MET A 462 5.40 24.94 14.82
C MET A 462 5.05 25.80 16.05
N GLY A 463 4.76 27.08 15.85
CA GLY A 463 4.32 27.93 16.95
C GLY A 463 3.79 29.29 16.53
N LEU A 464 3.10 29.94 17.46
CA LEU A 464 2.37 31.19 17.26
C LEU A 464 3.06 32.33 18.02
N PHE A 465 3.11 33.51 17.41
CA PHE A 465 3.54 34.74 18.10
C PHE A 465 2.71 35.96 17.66
N ASP A 466 2.67 36.97 18.54
CA ASP A 466 2.21 38.33 18.22
C ASP A 466 3.34 39.09 17.54
N LYS A 467 3.11 39.50 16.28
CA LYS A 467 4.13 40.11 15.43
C LYS A 467 4.63 41.43 16.02
N ARG A 468 3.74 42.29 16.49
CA ARG A 468 4.12 43.62 17.03
C ARG A 468 4.92 43.46 18.30
N ARG A 469 4.48 42.56 19.19
CA ARG A 469 5.18 42.28 20.44
C ARG A 469 6.57 41.72 20.21
N LEU A 470 6.70 40.72 19.33
CA LEU A 470 8.01 40.17 18.97
C LEU A 470 8.95 41.23 18.38
N PHE A 471 8.42 42.14 17.55
CA PHE A 471 9.26 43.15 16.89
C PHE A 471 9.71 44.26 17.86
N SER A 472 8.92 44.50 18.91
CA SER A 472 9.21 45.51 19.94
C SER A 472 10.40 45.16 20.84
N VAL A 473 10.79 43.88 20.88
CA VAL A 473 11.90 43.41 21.72
C VAL A 473 13.24 43.34 20.98
N ARG A 474 13.29 43.83 19.74
CA ARG A 474 14.53 43.98 18.96
C ARG A 474 15.37 45.17 19.50
N PRO A 475 16.70 45.16 19.33
CA PRO A 475 17.51 44.09 18.75
C PRO A 475 17.73 42.93 19.73
N LEU A 476 17.74 41.70 19.21
CA LEU A 476 18.02 40.49 19.95
C LEU A 476 19.55 40.33 20.16
N PRO A 477 20.01 39.76 21.28
CA PRO A 477 21.42 39.60 21.56
C PRO A 477 22.07 38.57 20.61
N ASN A 478 23.06 39.01 19.84
CA ASN A 478 23.88 38.13 19.00
C ASN A 478 25.25 38.76 18.72
N THR A 479 26.20 37.94 18.26
CA THR A 479 27.56 38.32 17.90
C THR A 479 27.99 37.58 16.64
N ILE A 480 29.07 38.02 16.01
CA ILE A 480 29.66 37.35 14.84
C ILE A 480 30.90 36.55 15.22
N ASP A 481 31.18 35.49 14.47
CA ASP A 481 32.44 34.75 14.50
C ASP A 481 33.49 35.36 13.55
N GLU A 482 34.65 34.71 13.46
CA GLU A 482 35.76 35.08 12.57
C GLU A 482 35.40 35.08 11.08
N ASN A 483 34.33 34.37 10.69
CA ASN A 483 33.81 34.30 9.33
C ASN A 483 32.61 35.23 9.12
N LEU A 484 32.39 36.19 10.02
CA LEU A 484 31.27 37.13 10.03
C LEU A 484 29.89 36.46 10.17
N LYS A 485 29.82 35.18 10.56
CA LYS A 485 28.56 34.47 10.77
C LYS A 485 28.00 34.74 12.15
N LEU A 486 26.69 34.88 12.25
CA LEU A 486 26.01 35.01 13.53
C LEU A 486 26.23 33.74 14.38
N GLN A 487 26.69 33.92 15.62
CA GLN A 487 26.98 32.82 16.53
C GLN A 487 25.71 32.12 17.01
N LEU A 488 24.65 32.88 17.29
CA LEU A 488 23.36 32.37 17.71
C LEU A 488 22.36 32.38 16.54
N THR A 489 21.44 31.42 16.55
CA THR A 489 20.24 31.49 15.71
C THR A 489 19.25 32.51 16.28
N TRP A 490 18.28 32.97 15.49
CA TRP A 490 17.29 33.96 15.96
C TRP A 490 16.54 33.50 17.21
N TYR A 491 16.19 32.21 17.31
CA TYR A 491 15.46 31.65 18.44
C TYR A 491 16.33 31.47 19.69
N ARG A 492 17.64 31.28 19.54
CA ARG A 492 18.59 31.27 20.66
C ARG A 492 18.91 32.68 21.15
N SER A 493 18.97 33.65 20.24
CA SER A 493 19.03 35.07 20.60
C SER A 493 17.78 35.50 21.36
N LEU A 494 16.59 35.07 20.91
CA LEU A 494 15.33 35.36 21.60
C LEU A 494 15.27 34.67 22.99
N GLU A 495 15.68 33.40 23.09
CA GLU A 495 15.78 32.70 24.39
C GLU A 495 16.69 33.44 25.37
N LYS A 496 17.83 33.94 24.91
CA LYS A 496 18.74 34.73 25.75
C LYS A 496 18.07 36.01 26.23
N LEU A 497 17.44 36.76 25.33
CA LEU A 497 16.70 37.97 25.71
C LEU A 497 15.58 37.67 26.72
N GLN A 498 14.82 36.59 26.52
CA GLN A 498 13.77 36.14 27.42
C GLN A 498 14.29 35.94 28.84
N LYS A 499 15.44 35.26 28.99
CA LYS A 499 16.11 35.04 30.28
C LYS A 499 16.57 36.35 30.94
N ASP A 500 16.99 37.33 30.14
CA ASP A 500 17.51 38.61 30.64
C ASP A 500 16.40 39.61 31.01
N THR A 501 15.19 39.49 30.45
CA THR A 501 14.13 40.52 30.50
C THR A 501 12.81 40.07 31.13
N GLY A 502 12.65 38.78 31.43
CA GLY A 502 11.42 38.23 32.00
C GLY A 502 10.30 37.95 30.98
N PHE A 503 10.54 38.19 29.69
CA PHE A 503 9.70 37.63 28.62
C PHE A 503 9.86 36.11 28.56
N CYS A 504 8.88 35.38 28.02
CA CYS A 504 8.89 33.93 27.98
C CYS A 504 8.25 33.35 26.72
N SER A 505 8.60 32.10 26.44
CA SER A 505 7.91 31.26 25.47
C SER A 505 7.36 30.04 26.19
N ILE A 506 6.11 29.71 25.91
CA ILE A 506 5.35 28.70 26.66
C ILE A 506 4.99 27.52 25.76
N ARG A 507 4.67 26.40 26.41
CA ARG A 507 4.21 25.16 25.76
C ARG A 507 3.01 24.61 26.53
N GLY A 508 2.30 23.67 25.92
CA GLY A 508 1.09 23.07 26.47
C GLY A 508 -0.05 23.16 25.46
N GLY A 509 -1.27 22.99 25.95
CA GLY A 509 -2.48 23.05 25.15
C GLY A 509 -3.27 21.75 25.16
N ASP A 510 -4.39 21.80 24.45
CA ASP A 510 -5.33 20.70 24.35
C ASP A 510 -4.81 19.58 23.43
N ARG A 511 -4.93 18.32 23.87
CA ARG A 511 -4.45 17.15 23.12
C ARG A 511 -5.17 16.92 21.79
N ARG A 512 -6.32 17.56 21.57
CA ARG A 512 -7.16 17.35 20.37
C ARG A 512 -6.50 17.79 19.06
N SER A 513 -5.49 18.66 19.15
CA SER A 513 -4.64 19.05 18.02
C SER A 513 -3.17 18.92 18.40
N TYR A 514 -2.36 18.36 17.51
CA TYR A 514 -0.93 18.18 17.78
C TYR A 514 -0.11 18.11 16.49
N TYR A 515 1.20 18.24 16.63
CA TYR A 515 2.16 17.97 15.55
C TYR A 515 3.19 16.90 15.94
N ILE A 516 3.77 16.28 14.92
CA ILE A 516 4.88 15.34 14.99
C ILE A 516 5.89 15.76 13.91
N HIS A 517 7.18 15.63 14.18
CA HIS A 517 8.24 15.96 13.24
C HIS A 517 9.00 14.69 12.79
N PRO A 518 9.19 14.48 11.48
CA PRO A 518 9.97 13.35 10.98
C PRO A 518 11.48 13.63 11.08
N GLN A 519 12.27 12.65 11.54
CA GLN A 519 13.74 12.76 11.54
C GLN A 519 14.31 12.72 10.12
N ASN A 520 15.45 13.38 9.90
CA ASN A 520 16.05 13.51 8.57
C ASN A 520 16.37 12.18 7.88
N TYR A 521 16.74 11.13 8.62
CA TYR A 521 17.01 9.82 8.01
C TYR A 521 15.75 9.19 7.39
N ARG A 522 14.54 9.53 7.87
CA ARG A 522 13.27 9.08 7.28
C ARG A 522 12.97 9.79 5.97
N LYS A 523 13.46 11.03 5.83
CA LYS A 523 13.30 11.88 4.64
C LYS A 523 14.14 11.40 3.44
N THR A 524 15.08 10.47 3.65
CA THR A 524 15.93 9.92 2.58
C THR A 524 15.14 9.16 1.51
N ASN A 525 13.93 8.68 1.84
CA ASN A 525 12.98 8.17 0.87
C ASN A 525 11.54 8.55 1.26
N ALA A 526 10.85 9.24 0.36
CA ALA A 526 9.58 9.89 0.64
C ALA A 526 8.43 8.93 0.99
N TYR A 527 8.40 7.68 0.48
CA TYR A 527 7.24 6.79 0.70
C TYR A 527 6.96 6.50 2.17
N SER A 528 8.01 6.25 2.98
CA SER A 528 7.88 5.88 4.39
C SER A 528 7.28 7.04 5.18
N TRP A 529 7.84 8.24 5.03
CA TRP A 529 7.25 9.45 5.59
C TRP A 529 5.81 9.61 5.13
N MET A 530 5.56 9.59 3.82
CA MET A 530 4.26 9.99 3.25
C MET A 530 3.13 9.06 3.68
N ASN A 531 3.45 7.79 3.87
CA ASN A 531 2.54 6.84 4.51
C ASN A 531 2.34 7.17 6.01
N ILE A 532 3.38 7.52 6.77
CA ILE A 532 3.24 7.96 8.18
C ILE A 532 2.37 9.22 8.27
N LEU A 533 2.55 10.21 7.38
CA LEU A 533 1.74 11.42 7.32
C LEU A 533 0.25 11.07 7.15
N ASP A 534 -0.07 10.13 6.27
CA ASP A 534 -1.42 9.64 6.07
C ASP A 534 -2.00 8.98 7.35
N ARG A 535 -1.20 8.19 8.07
CA ARG A 535 -1.61 7.62 9.37
C ARG A 535 -1.93 8.71 10.40
N VAL A 536 -1.10 9.75 10.46
CA VAL A 536 -1.29 10.90 11.36
C VAL A 536 -2.59 11.65 11.02
N GLU A 537 -2.87 11.90 9.74
CA GLU A 537 -4.12 12.54 9.31
C GLU A 537 -5.37 11.74 9.70
N GLN A 538 -5.30 10.41 9.61
CA GLN A 538 -6.42 9.52 9.94
C GLN A 538 -6.54 9.24 11.44
N GLY A 539 -5.66 9.82 12.28
CA GLY A 539 -5.66 9.58 13.72
C GLY A 539 -5.17 8.18 14.12
N CYS A 540 -4.52 7.44 13.21
CA CYS A 540 -3.96 6.11 13.45
C CYS A 540 -2.54 6.25 14.00
N ILE A 541 -2.41 6.65 15.27
CA ILE A 541 -1.12 6.94 15.90
C ILE A 541 -0.73 5.84 16.91
N PRO A 542 0.49 5.30 16.85
CA PRO A 542 0.92 4.29 17.80
C PRO A 542 1.20 4.90 19.17
N ASN A 543 0.88 4.16 20.25
CA ASN A 543 1.04 4.62 21.64
C ASN A 543 2.47 5.06 21.98
N LEU A 544 3.48 4.49 21.32
CA LEU A 544 4.88 4.89 21.50
C LEU A 544 5.16 6.36 21.13
N GLN A 545 4.24 7.04 20.44
CA GLN A 545 4.38 8.46 20.08
C GLN A 545 4.03 9.42 21.22
N PHE A 546 3.41 8.93 22.30
CA PHE A 546 3.02 9.81 23.41
C PHE A 546 4.22 10.57 23.99
N SER A 547 4.05 11.89 24.14
CA SER A 547 5.06 12.83 24.65
C SER A 547 6.34 12.93 23.82
N GLU A 548 6.40 12.33 22.64
CA GLU A 548 7.50 12.46 21.69
C GLU A 548 7.11 13.49 20.64
N PHE A 549 8.00 14.44 20.35
CA PHE A 549 7.79 15.41 19.26
C PHE A 549 8.31 14.88 17.93
N ASP A 550 9.36 14.06 17.95
CA ASP A 550 9.88 13.37 16.78
C ASP A 550 9.12 12.05 16.56
N CYS A 551 9.04 11.59 15.31
CA CYS A 551 8.41 10.32 14.94
C CYS A 551 9.09 9.12 15.60
N ASN A 552 8.45 8.54 16.61
CA ASN A 552 8.96 7.38 17.34
C ASN A 552 8.50 6.06 16.68
N GLY A 553 9.17 4.93 16.97
CA GLY A 553 8.83 3.61 16.42
C GLY A 553 9.24 3.40 14.96
N SER A 554 9.17 2.17 14.49
CA SER A 554 9.46 1.74 13.11
C SER A 554 8.27 1.97 12.19
N PHE A 555 8.50 1.94 10.87
CA PHE A 555 7.42 2.00 9.87
C PHE A 555 6.39 0.89 10.09
N TYR A 556 6.82 -0.29 10.53
CA TYR A 556 5.94 -1.43 10.84
C TYR A 556 4.93 -1.14 11.96
N GLU A 557 5.32 -0.31 12.94
CA GLU A 557 4.45 0.13 14.04
C GLU A 557 3.50 1.26 13.61
N TRP A 558 3.90 2.07 12.62
CA TRP A 558 3.05 3.10 12.03
C TRP A 558 2.00 2.54 11.09
N CYS A 559 2.23 1.39 10.45
CA CYS A 559 1.25 0.70 9.59
C CYS A 559 0.15 -0.02 10.38
N ALA A 560 -0.48 0.69 11.31
CA ALA A 560 -1.65 0.26 12.07
C ALA A 560 -2.93 0.97 11.56
N PRO A 561 -4.13 0.39 11.77
CA PRO A 561 -4.37 -0.97 12.28
C PRO A 561 -3.99 -2.06 11.26
N LYS A 562 -3.51 -3.20 11.76
CA LYS A 562 -3.24 -4.39 10.95
C LYS A 562 -4.50 -5.24 10.79
N ARG A 563 -4.66 -5.84 9.62
CA ARG A 563 -5.75 -6.72 9.23
C ARG A 563 -5.37 -8.18 9.51
N SER A 564 -6.27 -8.87 10.22
CA SER A 564 -6.10 -10.24 10.72
C SER A 564 -7.25 -11.17 10.32
N GLU A 565 -8.22 -10.64 9.58
CA GLU A 565 -9.44 -11.32 9.14
C GLU A 565 -9.10 -12.59 8.32
N LYS A 566 -10.02 -13.57 8.28
CA LYS A 566 -9.84 -14.81 7.51
C LYS A 566 -9.55 -14.55 6.04
N MET A 567 -10.19 -13.52 5.48
CA MET A 567 -10.00 -13.05 4.12
C MET A 567 -9.70 -11.56 4.13
N ILE A 568 -8.73 -11.13 3.33
CA ILE A 568 -8.37 -9.72 3.19
C ILE A 568 -8.37 -9.40 1.70
N VAL A 569 -9.26 -8.49 1.29
CA VAL A 569 -9.33 -8.01 -0.08
C VAL A 569 -8.34 -6.86 -0.25
N LEU A 570 -7.45 -6.98 -1.22
CA LEU A 570 -6.46 -5.98 -1.57
C LEU A 570 -6.84 -5.30 -2.87
N SER A 571 -6.73 -3.97 -2.89
CA SER A 571 -6.92 -3.19 -4.11
C SER A 571 -5.98 -1.97 -4.11
N CYS A 572 -5.11 -1.89 -5.11
CA CYS A 572 -4.20 -0.76 -5.31
C CYS A 572 -4.59 -0.02 -6.59
N PHE A 573 -4.71 1.31 -6.54
CA PHE A 573 -5.16 2.11 -7.67
C PHE A 573 -4.51 3.48 -7.74
N LYS A 574 -4.66 4.11 -8.90
CA LYS A 574 -4.31 5.50 -9.14
C LYS A 574 -5.29 6.10 -10.15
N ASP A 575 -5.74 7.33 -9.90
CA ASP A 575 -6.57 8.14 -10.80
C ASP A 575 -7.83 7.40 -11.30
N LEU A 576 -8.49 6.70 -10.38
CA LEU A 576 -9.72 5.95 -10.66
C LEU A 576 -10.93 6.89 -10.78
N SER A 577 -11.89 6.52 -11.62
CA SER A 577 -13.19 7.21 -11.70
C SER A 577 -14.12 6.78 -10.56
N ILE A 578 -15.01 7.68 -10.14
CA ILE A 578 -16.06 7.37 -9.16
C ILE A 578 -16.90 6.16 -9.63
N HIS A 579 -17.20 6.08 -10.92
CA HIS A 579 -18.09 5.05 -11.45
C HIS A 579 -17.52 3.64 -11.33
N LYS A 580 -16.24 3.48 -11.66
CA LYS A 580 -15.51 2.21 -11.56
C LYS A 580 -15.32 1.81 -10.10
N PHE A 581 -14.95 2.76 -9.24
CA PHE A 581 -14.89 2.53 -7.81
C PHE A 581 -16.21 2.00 -7.25
N LEU A 582 -17.34 2.63 -7.60
CA LEU A 582 -18.65 2.20 -7.11
C LEU A 582 -19.01 0.80 -7.62
N ARG A 583 -18.74 0.48 -8.90
CA ARG A 583 -18.97 -0.88 -9.41
C ARG A 583 -18.19 -1.92 -8.62
N MET A 584 -16.89 -1.70 -8.42
CA MET A 584 -16.05 -2.59 -7.62
C MET A 584 -16.56 -2.67 -6.17
N TRP A 585 -16.74 -1.52 -5.52
CA TRP A 585 -17.13 -1.42 -4.11
C TRP A 585 -18.46 -2.13 -3.83
N PHE A 586 -19.47 -1.88 -4.65
CA PHE A 586 -20.77 -2.53 -4.50
C PHE A 586 -20.73 -4.02 -4.85
N SER A 587 -19.90 -4.44 -5.81
CA SER A 587 -19.69 -5.88 -6.06
C SER A 587 -19.08 -6.60 -4.85
N LEU A 588 -18.28 -5.88 -4.05
CA LEU A 588 -17.60 -6.40 -2.88
C LEU A 588 -18.48 -6.42 -1.62
N ILE A 589 -19.15 -5.31 -1.27
CA ILE A 589 -19.96 -5.27 -0.04
C ILE A 589 -21.23 -6.11 -0.14
N SER A 590 -21.64 -6.46 -1.36
CA SER A 590 -22.81 -7.31 -1.62
C SER A 590 -22.52 -8.81 -1.53
N GLN A 591 -21.28 -9.22 -1.22
CA GLN A 591 -20.94 -10.63 -1.08
C GLN A 591 -21.67 -11.29 0.10
N THR A 592 -22.04 -12.56 0.00
CA THR A 592 -22.69 -13.29 1.11
C THR A 592 -21.72 -13.64 2.22
N PHE A 593 -20.46 -13.88 1.87
CA PHE A 593 -19.38 -14.03 2.83
C PHE A 593 -18.92 -12.65 3.33
N GLN A 594 -19.14 -12.35 4.61
CA GLN A 594 -18.88 -11.03 5.22
C GLN A 594 -17.68 -11.01 6.20
N GLU A 595 -17.05 -12.15 6.48
CA GLU A 595 -15.86 -12.26 7.33
C GLU A 595 -14.57 -11.88 6.57
N PHE A 596 -14.55 -10.67 5.99
CA PHE A 596 -13.39 -10.13 5.29
C PHE A 596 -13.07 -8.69 5.71
N GLY A 597 -11.78 -8.36 5.66
CA GLY A 597 -11.26 -6.99 5.70
C GLY A 597 -10.90 -6.50 4.30
N VAL A 598 -10.71 -5.19 4.14
CA VAL A 598 -10.31 -4.56 2.88
C VAL A 598 -9.11 -3.64 3.11
N ILE A 599 -8.16 -3.68 2.20
CA ILE A 599 -7.06 -2.73 2.12
C ILE A 599 -7.11 -2.01 0.78
N PHE A 600 -7.35 -0.71 0.84
CA PHE A 600 -7.23 0.20 -0.29
C PHE A 600 -5.90 0.94 -0.22
N TYR A 601 -5.12 0.89 -1.29
CA TYR A 601 -3.91 1.69 -1.43
C TYR A 601 -4.05 2.62 -2.63
N ASP A 602 -4.23 3.91 -2.38
CA ASP A 602 -4.23 4.97 -3.38
C ASP A 602 -2.79 5.43 -3.64
N ASP A 603 -2.26 5.09 -4.82
CA ASP A 603 -0.92 5.43 -5.28
C ASP A 603 -0.88 6.85 -5.89
N CYS A 604 -1.13 7.83 -5.03
CA CYS A 604 -1.01 9.26 -5.32
C CYS A 604 -1.98 9.72 -6.42
N SER A 605 -3.26 9.37 -6.32
CA SER A 605 -4.30 9.89 -7.21
C SER A 605 -4.40 11.42 -7.12
N ASN A 606 -4.45 12.05 -8.30
CA ASN A 606 -4.61 13.48 -8.46
C ASN A 606 -6.05 13.86 -8.87
N SER A 607 -6.97 12.89 -9.00
CA SER A 607 -8.36 13.10 -9.43
C SER A 607 -9.32 13.56 -8.31
N GLY A 608 -8.84 13.73 -7.08
CA GLY A 608 -9.67 14.02 -5.91
C GLY A 608 -10.53 12.83 -5.44
N ILE A 609 -10.39 11.66 -6.07
CA ILE A 609 -11.14 10.44 -5.75
C ILE A 609 -10.93 9.98 -4.29
N SER A 610 -9.78 10.28 -3.69
CA SER A 610 -9.48 9.92 -2.30
C SER A 610 -10.45 10.57 -1.32
N ILE A 611 -10.90 11.81 -1.57
CA ILE A 611 -11.89 12.51 -0.75
C ILE A 611 -13.25 11.79 -0.85
N PHE A 612 -13.63 11.36 -2.05
CA PHE A 612 -14.86 10.60 -2.27
C PHE A 612 -14.83 9.26 -1.55
N ILE A 613 -13.78 8.45 -1.80
CA ILE A 613 -13.62 7.13 -1.20
C ILE A 613 -13.62 7.23 0.32
N GLU A 614 -12.87 8.18 0.90
CA GLU A 614 -12.79 8.38 2.35
C GLU A 614 -14.17 8.57 3.00
N GLN A 615 -15.12 9.24 2.32
CA GLN A 615 -16.50 9.38 2.83
C GLN A 615 -17.36 8.14 2.57
N ILE A 616 -17.30 7.54 1.38
CA ILE A 616 -18.12 6.37 1.02
C ILE A 616 -17.80 5.15 1.90
N ILE A 617 -16.53 4.93 2.24
CA ILE A 617 -16.11 3.78 3.07
C ILE A 617 -16.23 4.06 4.58
N LYS A 618 -16.54 5.30 4.99
CA LYS A 618 -16.57 5.71 6.40
C LYS A 618 -17.46 4.83 7.30
N PRO A 619 -18.65 4.35 6.87
CA PRO A 619 -19.44 3.39 7.65
C PRO A 619 -18.75 2.03 7.87
N TYR A 620 -17.71 1.74 7.09
CA TYR A 620 -16.98 0.47 7.06
C TYR A 620 -15.55 0.61 7.61
N LYS A 621 -15.20 1.72 8.25
CA LYS A 621 -13.83 2.00 8.75
C LYS A 621 -13.22 0.87 9.59
N ASP A 622 -14.06 0.13 10.33
CA ASP A 622 -13.60 -0.96 11.19
C ASP A 622 -13.19 -2.20 10.38
N ARG A 623 -13.63 -2.31 9.11
CA ARG A 623 -13.29 -3.39 8.17
C ARG A 623 -12.41 -2.92 6.99
N VAL A 624 -12.22 -1.62 6.79
CA VAL A 624 -11.45 -1.06 5.68
C VAL A 624 -10.23 -0.27 6.18
N THR A 625 -9.04 -0.62 5.70
CA THR A 625 -7.83 0.20 5.86
C THR A 625 -7.58 0.93 4.55
N PHE A 626 -7.77 2.24 4.53
CA PHE A 626 -7.50 3.08 3.36
C PHE A 626 -6.18 3.83 3.52
N ILE A 627 -5.26 3.67 2.59
CA ILE A 627 -3.91 4.24 2.60
C ILE A 627 -3.78 5.20 1.44
N LYS A 628 -3.39 6.45 1.72
CA LYS A 628 -3.12 7.49 0.71
C LYS A 628 -1.61 7.61 0.52
N GLY A 629 -1.04 6.80 -0.38
CA GLY A 629 0.36 6.84 -0.75
C GLY A 629 0.68 8.09 -1.57
N ARG A 630 1.01 9.22 -0.92
CA ARG A 630 1.25 10.54 -1.55
C ARG A 630 2.54 10.67 -2.37
N THR A 631 3.12 9.55 -2.76
CA THR A 631 4.34 9.45 -3.55
C THR A 631 4.17 8.30 -4.52
N LEU A 632 4.30 8.58 -5.81
CA LEU A 632 4.17 7.58 -6.86
C LEU A 632 5.14 6.41 -6.64
N GLN A 633 4.60 5.20 -6.53
CA GLN A 633 5.35 3.95 -6.49
C GLN A 633 5.03 3.08 -7.70
N THR A 634 5.66 1.90 -7.81
CA THR A 634 5.17 0.86 -8.74
C THR A 634 4.01 0.11 -8.10
N LYS A 635 3.14 -0.51 -8.92
CA LYS A 635 2.02 -1.33 -8.41
C LYS A 635 2.51 -2.45 -7.48
N MET A 636 3.57 -3.15 -7.88
CA MET A 636 4.21 -4.20 -7.07
C MET A 636 4.67 -3.68 -5.70
N GLN A 637 5.22 -2.47 -5.63
CA GLN A 637 5.62 -1.88 -4.35
C GLN A 637 4.40 -1.54 -3.49
N CYS A 638 3.32 -1.01 -4.07
CA CYS A 638 2.07 -0.75 -3.33
C CYS A 638 1.47 -2.03 -2.75
N GLU A 639 1.39 -3.09 -3.54
CA GLU A 639 0.88 -4.40 -3.10
C GLU A 639 1.77 -5.01 -2.03
N TYR A 640 3.10 -4.93 -2.18
CA TYR A 640 4.04 -5.35 -1.14
C TYR A 640 3.82 -4.56 0.15
N LEU A 641 3.74 -3.22 0.07
CA LEU A 641 3.52 -2.38 1.25
C LEU A 641 2.22 -2.76 1.97
N ALA A 642 1.14 -2.95 1.22
CA ALA A 642 -0.17 -3.34 1.74
C ALA A 642 -0.15 -4.72 2.41
N ILE A 643 0.31 -5.77 1.71
CA ILE A 643 0.29 -7.15 2.23
C ILE A 643 1.29 -7.31 3.38
N HIS A 644 2.49 -6.77 3.24
CA HIS A 644 3.57 -7.00 4.19
C HIS A 644 3.38 -6.23 5.50
N TYR A 645 3.00 -4.94 5.43
CA TYR A 645 2.93 -4.07 6.61
C TYR A 645 1.54 -3.99 7.23
N TYR A 646 0.46 -4.12 6.46
CA TYR A 646 -0.91 -3.94 6.95
C TYR A 646 -1.69 -5.25 7.17
N CYS A 647 -1.14 -6.41 6.83
CA CYS A 647 -1.70 -7.70 7.21
C CYS A 647 -0.77 -8.40 8.22
N ASP A 648 -1.28 -8.97 9.30
CA ASP A 648 -0.47 -9.68 10.32
C ASP A 648 -0.73 -11.19 10.37
N ASN A 649 -1.94 -11.65 10.08
CA ASN A 649 -2.29 -13.06 10.13
C ASN A 649 -1.73 -13.83 8.92
N PRO A 650 -0.76 -14.75 9.11
CA PRO A 650 -0.17 -15.52 8.02
C PRO A 650 -1.17 -16.47 7.33
N GLU A 651 -2.25 -16.85 7.99
CA GLU A 651 -3.28 -17.75 7.47
C GLU A 651 -4.42 -17.04 6.72
N SER A 652 -4.41 -15.70 6.66
CA SER A 652 -5.39 -14.95 5.88
C SER A 652 -5.30 -15.30 4.40
N ILE A 653 -6.46 -15.40 3.76
CA ILE A 653 -6.61 -15.50 2.31
C ILE A 653 -6.52 -14.07 1.76
N ILE A 654 -5.45 -13.76 1.04
CA ILE A 654 -5.32 -12.51 0.31
C ILE A 654 -6.09 -12.67 -1.01
N VAL A 655 -6.96 -11.70 -1.30
CA VAL A 655 -7.81 -11.69 -2.51
C VAL A 655 -7.54 -10.39 -3.26
N CYS A 656 -6.88 -10.46 -4.42
CA CYS A 656 -6.49 -9.25 -5.18
C CYS A 656 -7.59 -8.87 -6.19
N VAL A 657 -8.29 -7.77 -5.92
CA VAL A 657 -9.32 -7.20 -6.79
C VAL A 657 -8.84 -5.85 -7.28
N ASP A 658 -8.62 -5.69 -8.58
CA ASP A 658 -8.24 -4.40 -9.15
C ASP A 658 -9.46 -3.45 -9.07
N THR A 659 -9.21 -2.17 -8.77
CA THR A 659 -10.27 -1.23 -8.39
C THR A 659 -11.12 -0.77 -9.59
N ASP A 660 -10.63 -0.97 -10.82
CA ASP A 660 -11.37 -0.78 -12.06
C ASP A 660 -12.13 -2.03 -12.54
N ASP A 661 -12.00 -3.15 -11.85
CA ASP A 661 -12.70 -4.41 -12.12
C ASP A 661 -13.91 -4.61 -11.18
N ALA A 662 -14.47 -5.83 -11.13
CA ALA A 662 -15.50 -6.20 -10.15
C ALA A 662 -15.62 -7.72 -9.96
N LEU A 663 -16.20 -8.13 -8.84
CA LEU A 663 -16.64 -9.51 -8.63
C LEU A 663 -17.97 -9.75 -9.35
N ILE A 664 -18.10 -10.89 -10.03
CA ILE A 664 -19.35 -11.27 -10.70
C ILE A 664 -20.18 -12.13 -9.73
N GLY A 665 -21.28 -11.54 -9.27
CA GLY A 665 -22.24 -12.16 -8.36
C GLY A 665 -21.82 -12.16 -6.89
N LYS A 666 -22.79 -12.43 -5.99
CA LYS A 666 -22.62 -12.32 -4.53
C LYS A 666 -21.92 -13.50 -3.83
N GLU A 667 -21.69 -14.61 -4.53
CA GLU A 667 -21.11 -15.83 -3.92
C GLU A 667 -19.61 -15.98 -4.17
N ALA A 668 -18.97 -15.07 -4.90
CA ALA A 668 -17.58 -15.21 -5.33
C ALA A 668 -16.60 -15.43 -4.16
N LEU A 669 -16.71 -14.63 -3.09
CA LEU A 669 -15.88 -14.79 -1.90
C LEU A 669 -16.23 -16.04 -1.10
N PHE A 670 -17.52 -16.42 -1.05
CA PHE A 670 -17.94 -17.64 -0.35
C PHE A 670 -17.41 -18.88 -1.04
N ASP A 671 -17.44 -18.91 -2.38
CA ASP A 671 -16.90 -20.02 -3.16
C ASP A 671 -15.38 -20.13 -3.01
N ILE A 672 -14.65 -19.01 -2.96
CA ILE A 672 -13.22 -19.01 -2.60
C ILE A 672 -13.05 -19.61 -1.21
N TYR A 673 -13.77 -19.10 -0.21
CA TYR A 673 -13.66 -19.57 1.18
C TYR A 673 -13.87 -21.10 1.27
N LYS A 674 -14.89 -21.66 0.60
CA LYS A 674 -15.12 -23.12 0.55
C LYS A 674 -13.91 -23.90 0.05
N LYS A 675 -13.23 -23.42 -1.01
CA LYS A 675 -12.05 -24.12 -1.54
C LYS A 675 -10.92 -24.19 -0.51
N TYR A 676 -10.66 -23.09 0.18
CA TYR A 676 -9.62 -23.03 1.20
C TYR A 676 -9.99 -23.86 2.44
N ASP A 677 -11.20 -23.69 2.96
CA ASP A 677 -11.65 -24.29 4.21
C ASP A 677 -11.92 -25.80 4.09
N MET A 678 -12.58 -26.22 3.01
CA MET A 678 -13.01 -27.62 2.86
C MET A 678 -11.97 -28.49 2.15
N TRP A 679 -11.19 -27.94 1.21
CA TRP A 679 -10.29 -28.73 0.35
C TRP A 679 -8.81 -28.51 0.67
N GLY A 680 -8.48 -27.66 1.66
CA GLY A 680 -7.11 -27.39 2.07
C GLY A 680 -6.28 -26.65 1.00
N VAL A 681 -6.95 -25.94 0.08
CA VAL A 681 -6.31 -25.12 -0.94
C VAL A 681 -5.54 -23.98 -0.27
N ASP A 682 -4.35 -23.68 -0.77
CA ASP A 682 -3.51 -22.59 -0.28
C ASP A 682 -3.31 -21.47 -1.31
N MET A 683 -3.70 -21.68 -2.57
CA MET A 683 -3.81 -20.65 -3.60
C MET A 683 -4.85 -20.99 -4.68
N THR A 684 -5.46 -19.97 -5.29
CA THR A 684 -6.32 -20.16 -6.47
C THR A 684 -6.01 -19.20 -7.62
N CYS A 685 -6.17 -19.70 -8.85
CA CYS A 685 -6.32 -18.86 -10.04
C CYS A 685 -7.79 -18.82 -10.47
N GLY A 686 -8.35 -17.62 -10.64
CA GLY A 686 -9.74 -17.45 -11.04
C GLY A 686 -9.98 -17.68 -12.54
N ARG A 687 -11.25 -17.50 -12.94
CA ARG A 687 -11.67 -17.41 -14.35
C ARG A 687 -12.32 -16.04 -14.57
N VAL A 688 -11.89 -15.37 -15.64
CA VAL A 688 -12.32 -14.00 -15.93
C VAL A 688 -13.29 -13.93 -17.10
N HIS A 689 -14.23 -12.99 -17.02
CA HIS A 689 -14.88 -12.41 -18.18
C HIS A 689 -14.01 -11.24 -18.67
N GLN A 690 -13.52 -11.29 -19.91
CA GLN A 690 -12.68 -10.22 -20.47
C GLN A 690 -13.55 -9.29 -21.30
N THR A 691 -13.62 -8.00 -20.94
CA THR A 691 -14.51 -7.07 -21.65
C THR A 691 -14.10 -6.80 -23.10
N TYR A 692 -12.82 -7.01 -23.42
CA TYR A 692 -12.25 -6.69 -24.73
C TYR A 692 -12.17 -7.89 -25.69
N ARG A 693 -12.43 -9.11 -25.21
CA ARG A 693 -12.29 -10.34 -26.01
C ARG A 693 -13.29 -11.40 -25.56
N LEU A 694 -13.90 -12.08 -26.53
CA LEU A 694 -14.75 -13.25 -26.27
C LEU A 694 -14.21 -14.50 -26.97
N GLY A 695 -14.65 -15.67 -26.49
CA GLY A 695 -14.40 -16.95 -27.15
C GLY A 695 -15.42 -18.01 -26.74
N PRO A 696 -15.66 -19.02 -27.59
CA PRO A 696 -16.64 -20.09 -27.33
C PRO A 696 -16.22 -21.04 -26.20
N HIS A 697 -14.92 -21.09 -25.92
CA HIS A 697 -14.34 -21.88 -24.85
C HIS A 697 -13.31 -21.05 -24.09
N TYR A 698 -13.10 -21.42 -22.83
CA TYR A 698 -12.12 -20.78 -22.00
C TYR A 698 -10.69 -21.06 -22.49
N ARG A 699 -9.95 -19.99 -22.76
CA ARG A 699 -8.70 -20.00 -23.52
C ARG A 699 -7.45 -20.25 -22.68
N TYR A 700 -7.53 -20.08 -21.36
CA TYR A 700 -6.36 -19.96 -20.49
C TYR A 700 -6.36 -21.01 -19.38
N PRO A 701 -6.30 -22.31 -19.71
CA PRO A 701 -6.11 -23.33 -18.69
C PRO A 701 -4.80 -23.07 -17.95
N VAL A 702 -4.82 -23.25 -16.63
CA VAL A 702 -3.64 -23.00 -15.79
C VAL A 702 -2.72 -24.22 -15.82
N ASN A 703 -1.42 -23.97 -15.97
CA ASN A 703 -0.38 -24.98 -15.82
C ASN A 703 0.37 -24.75 -14.50
N PHE A 704 -0.05 -25.45 -13.46
CA PHE A 704 0.58 -25.40 -12.14
C PHE A 704 1.93 -26.15 -12.09
N MET A 705 2.20 -27.03 -13.05
CA MET A 705 3.40 -27.88 -13.04
C MET A 705 4.63 -27.17 -13.61
N GLU A 706 4.44 -26.35 -14.65
CA GLU A 706 5.53 -25.60 -15.32
C GLU A 706 5.22 -24.10 -15.39
N PRO A 707 5.00 -23.40 -14.25
CA PRO A 707 4.62 -21.98 -14.26
C PRO A 707 5.72 -21.10 -14.88
N ARG A 708 7.00 -21.50 -14.82
CA ARG A 708 8.11 -20.73 -15.40
C ARG A 708 8.24 -20.77 -16.92
N LYS A 709 7.60 -21.72 -17.61
CA LYS A 709 7.79 -21.90 -19.06
C LYS A 709 7.23 -20.74 -19.88
N THR A 710 6.05 -20.25 -19.50
CA THR A 710 5.33 -19.15 -20.18
C THR A 710 4.58 -18.25 -19.19
N GLY A 711 4.83 -18.39 -17.88
CA GLY A 711 3.96 -17.87 -16.82
C GLY A 711 2.79 -18.78 -16.47
N GLY A 712 2.63 -19.94 -17.13
CA GLY A 712 1.65 -20.98 -16.78
C GLY A 712 0.18 -20.54 -16.74
N ASN A 713 -0.15 -19.35 -17.26
CA ASN A 713 -1.43 -18.67 -17.03
C ASN A 713 -1.81 -18.52 -15.54
N VAL A 714 -0.84 -18.53 -14.61
CA VAL A 714 -1.13 -18.44 -13.16
C VAL A 714 -1.42 -17.01 -12.70
N TRP A 715 -1.14 -16.02 -13.55
CA TRP A 715 -1.36 -14.59 -13.35
C TRP A 715 -2.83 -14.14 -13.47
N GLN A 716 -3.76 -15.07 -13.74
CA GLN A 716 -5.16 -14.76 -14.00
C GLN A 716 -5.92 -14.33 -12.74
N HIS A 717 -6.78 -13.32 -12.90
CA HIS A 717 -7.74 -12.92 -11.88
C HIS A 717 -8.89 -13.95 -11.76
N LEU A 718 -9.60 -14.03 -10.65
CA LEU A 718 -9.26 -13.51 -9.33
C LEU A 718 -8.05 -14.27 -8.74
N LYS A 719 -7.01 -13.53 -8.35
CA LYS A 719 -5.80 -14.08 -7.73
C LYS A 719 -6.04 -14.19 -6.24
N THR A 720 -5.90 -15.40 -5.68
CA THR A 720 -5.96 -15.58 -4.23
C THR A 720 -4.86 -16.49 -3.73
N PHE A 721 -4.35 -16.22 -2.52
CA PHE A 721 -3.32 -17.03 -1.88
C PHE A 721 -3.32 -16.84 -0.37
N LYS A 722 -2.83 -17.84 0.37
CA LYS A 722 -2.49 -17.66 1.78
C LYS A 722 -1.36 -16.65 1.93
N LYS A 723 -1.50 -15.70 2.85
CA LYS A 723 -0.49 -14.65 3.09
C LYS A 723 0.91 -15.22 3.33
N TYR A 724 1.04 -16.33 4.06
CA TYR A 724 2.34 -16.94 4.30
C TYR A 724 3.10 -17.30 3.01
N LEU A 725 2.41 -17.64 1.91
CA LEU A 725 3.06 -17.92 0.62
C LEU A 725 3.72 -16.65 0.08
N PHE A 726 3.02 -15.51 0.11
CA PHE A 726 3.57 -14.23 -0.30
C PHE A 726 4.77 -13.82 0.56
N ASP A 727 4.65 -13.93 1.89
CA ASP A 727 5.74 -13.55 2.79
C ASP A 727 6.99 -14.45 2.66
N SER A 728 6.82 -15.67 2.14
CA SER A 728 7.91 -16.61 1.88
C SER A 728 8.71 -16.22 0.65
N VAL A 729 8.12 -15.48 -0.29
CA VAL A 729 8.81 -14.97 -1.48
C VAL A 729 9.92 -13.99 -1.04
N PRO A 730 11.19 -14.22 -1.42
CA PRO A 730 12.25 -13.27 -1.09
C PRO A 730 12.01 -11.92 -1.79
N LEU A 731 12.27 -10.80 -1.11
CA LEU A 731 12.07 -9.45 -1.66
C LEU A 731 12.75 -9.22 -3.02
N SER A 732 13.87 -9.91 -3.28
CA SER A 732 14.56 -9.88 -4.57
C SER A 732 13.74 -10.43 -5.75
N TYR A 733 12.63 -11.14 -5.52
CA TYR A 733 11.75 -11.60 -6.58
C TYR A 733 10.80 -10.51 -7.08
N PHE A 734 10.56 -9.50 -6.26
CA PHE A 734 9.76 -8.31 -6.61
C PHE A 734 10.59 -7.16 -7.18
N MET A 735 11.90 -7.37 -7.32
CA MET A 735 12.88 -6.35 -7.71
C MET A 735 13.87 -6.88 -8.74
N TYR A 736 14.54 -5.97 -9.45
CA TYR A 736 15.69 -6.24 -10.31
C TYR A 736 16.92 -5.48 -9.85
N GLU A 737 18.10 -5.97 -10.24
CA GLU A 737 19.38 -5.32 -9.93
C GLU A 737 19.56 -4.06 -10.78
N ASP A 738 19.88 -2.94 -10.11
CA ASP A 738 20.14 -1.66 -10.78
C ASP A 738 21.62 -1.59 -11.17
N LYS A 739 21.98 -2.28 -12.27
CA LYS A 739 23.36 -2.41 -12.75
C LYS A 739 24.07 -1.07 -12.98
N GLU A 740 23.30 0.01 -13.20
CA GLU A 740 23.81 1.35 -13.50
C GLU A 740 24.07 2.21 -12.25
N ALA A 741 23.45 1.91 -11.10
CA ALA A 741 23.39 2.86 -9.99
C ALA A 741 24.13 2.45 -8.70
N LYS A 742 24.66 1.22 -8.62
CA LYS A 742 25.55 0.58 -7.60
C LYS A 742 25.12 -0.89 -7.44
N LEU A 743 26.05 -1.84 -7.20
CA LEU A 743 25.74 -3.28 -7.08
C LEU A 743 24.66 -3.65 -6.05
N SER A 744 24.45 -2.82 -5.03
CA SER A 744 23.47 -3.07 -3.97
C SER A 744 22.11 -2.42 -4.22
N LYS A 745 21.99 -1.53 -5.21
CA LYS A 745 20.74 -0.82 -5.46
C LYS A 745 19.83 -1.72 -6.31
N ARG A 746 18.57 -1.83 -5.89
CA ARG A 746 17.53 -2.59 -6.58
C ARG A 746 16.37 -1.67 -6.91
N LYS A 747 15.70 -1.97 -8.02
CA LYS A 747 14.49 -1.27 -8.46
C LYS A 747 13.31 -2.24 -8.41
N TRP A 748 12.14 -1.72 -8.05
CA TRP A 748 10.91 -2.51 -8.06
C TRP A 748 10.49 -2.83 -9.50
N ILE A 749 9.94 -4.01 -9.70
CA ILE A 749 9.35 -4.38 -10.98
C ILE A 749 8.24 -3.38 -11.35
N GLU A 750 8.31 -2.83 -12.56
CA GLU A 750 7.42 -1.76 -13.03
C GLU A 750 6.10 -2.27 -13.63
N LYS A 751 6.11 -3.49 -14.20
CA LYS A 751 4.97 -4.15 -14.85
C LYS A 751 4.98 -5.65 -14.58
N CYS A 752 3.81 -6.29 -14.71
CA CYS A 752 3.64 -7.74 -14.52
C CYS A 752 3.86 -8.19 -13.06
N ASP A 753 3.39 -7.37 -12.12
CA ASP A 753 3.23 -7.68 -10.70
C ASP A 753 2.56 -9.05 -10.47
N ASP A 754 1.53 -9.36 -11.27
CA ASP A 754 0.86 -10.67 -11.26
C ASP A 754 1.82 -11.85 -11.45
N TYR A 755 2.79 -11.73 -12.36
CA TYR A 755 3.79 -12.77 -12.62
C TYR A 755 4.76 -12.85 -11.45
N ALA A 756 5.22 -11.70 -10.96
CA ALA A 756 6.20 -11.61 -9.87
C ALA A 756 5.65 -12.24 -8.58
N MET A 757 4.34 -12.15 -8.34
CA MET A 757 3.67 -12.80 -7.21
C MET A 757 3.32 -14.26 -7.50
N MET A 758 2.55 -14.52 -8.56
CA MET A 758 1.86 -15.81 -8.72
C MET A 758 2.77 -16.94 -9.17
N VAL A 759 3.82 -16.67 -9.96
CA VAL A 759 4.78 -17.70 -10.38
C VAL A 759 5.48 -18.33 -9.16
N PRO A 760 6.18 -17.58 -8.28
CA PRO A 760 6.80 -18.18 -7.11
C PRO A 760 5.79 -18.73 -6.09
N ILE A 761 4.59 -18.13 -5.96
CA ILE A 761 3.55 -18.65 -5.07
C ILE A 761 3.08 -20.04 -5.51
N VAL A 762 2.84 -20.26 -6.79
CA VAL A 762 2.43 -21.57 -7.33
C VAL A 762 3.52 -22.62 -7.13
N GLU A 763 4.80 -22.23 -7.30
CA GLU A 763 5.92 -23.13 -7.04
C GLU A 763 6.01 -23.60 -5.58
N MET A 764 5.61 -22.75 -4.64
CA MET A 764 5.60 -23.06 -3.20
C MET A 764 4.28 -23.69 -2.71
N SER A 765 3.21 -23.58 -3.49
CA SER A 765 1.88 -24.08 -3.13
C SER A 765 1.86 -25.59 -3.03
N SER A 766 1.18 -26.08 -1.99
CA SER A 766 0.96 -27.51 -1.76
C SER A 766 -0.31 -28.04 -2.41
N SER A 767 -1.29 -27.16 -2.66
CA SER A 767 -2.59 -27.53 -3.24
C SER A 767 -3.16 -26.38 -4.08
N PRO A 768 -2.56 -26.07 -5.25
CA PRO A 768 -3.05 -25.01 -6.12
C PRO A 768 -4.32 -25.44 -6.86
N LEU A 769 -5.27 -24.51 -7.07
CA LEU A 769 -6.54 -24.80 -7.72
C LEU A 769 -6.96 -23.71 -8.73
N GLN A 770 -7.55 -24.12 -9.86
CA GLN A 770 -8.26 -23.20 -10.75
C GLN A 770 -9.75 -23.16 -10.38
N MET A 771 -10.34 -21.97 -10.28
CA MET A 771 -11.77 -21.81 -9.98
C MET A 771 -12.66 -22.37 -11.09
N ASP A 772 -13.82 -22.89 -10.70
CA ASP A 772 -14.72 -23.61 -11.61
C ASP A 772 -15.46 -22.68 -12.59
N PHE A 773 -15.78 -21.45 -12.17
CA PHE A 773 -16.67 -20.54 -12.89
C PHE A 773 -16.08 -19.15 -13.07
N ILE A 774 -16.57 -18.44 -14.09
CA ILE A 774 -16.32 -17.01 -14.28
C ILE A 774 -16.93 -16.25 -13.10
N ASN A 775 -16.08 -15.61 -12.32
CA ASN A 775 -16.46 -14.87 -11.11
C ASN A 775 -15.82 -13.49 -11.03
N TYR A 776 -15.12 -13.06 -12.08
CA TYR A 776 -14.36 -11.82 -12.10
C TYR A 776 -14.54 -11.08 -13.42
N TYR A 777 -14.93 -9.81 -13.35
CA TYR A 777 -15.13 -8.92 -14.48
C TYR A 777 -13.85 -8.14 -14.73
N TYR A 778 -13.10 -8.52 -15.78
CA TYR A 778 -11.80 -7.95 -16.10
C TYR A 778 -11.92 -6.93 -17.23
N GLU A 779 -11.82 -5.65 -16.87
CA GLU A 779 -11.86 -4.54 -17.80
C GLU A 779 -10.44 -4.14 -18.23
N ARG A 780 -10.23 -3.99 -19.53
CA ARG A 780 -8.97 -3.48 -20.06
C ARG A 780 -9.21 -2.45 -21.13
N ASP A 781 -8.47 -1.34 -21.04
CA ASP A 781 -8.38 -0.35 -22.11
C ASP A 781 -7.77 -1.00 -23.36
N TYR A 782 -8.62 -1.25 -24.37
CA TYR A 782 -8.23 -1.94 -25.59
C TYR A 782 -7.25 -1.12 -26.43
N ASP A 783 -7.38 0.21 -26.41
CA ASP A 783 -6.55 1.11 -27.20
C ASP A 783 -5.11 1.18 -26.65
N LYS A 784 -4.94 0.94 -25.35
CA LYS A 784 -3.63 0.86 -24.69
C LYS A 784 -3.06 -0.56 -24.57
N LYS A 785 -3.60 -1.54 -25.30
CA LYS A 785 -3.19 -2.96 -25.14
C LYS A 785 -1.69 -3.19 -25.35
N ASP A 786 -1.09 -2.47 -26.30
CA ASP A 786 0.33 -2.59 -26.68
C ASP A 786 1.24 -1.60 -25.92
N ALA A 787 0.68 -0.75 -25.05
CA ALA A 787 1.47 0.17 -24.24
C ALA A 787 2.45 -0.60 -23.34
N ASN A 788 3.71 -0.13 -23.31
CA ASN A 788 4.80 -0.67 -22.50
C ASN A 788 5.12 -2.15 -22.79
N ARG A 789 4.90 -2.62 -24.03
CA ARG A 789 5.13 -4.03 -24.39
C ARG A 789 6.56 -4.49 -24.12
N GLU A 790 7.56 -3.69 -24.50
CA GLU A 790 8.97 -4.02 -24.25
C GLU A 790 9.29 -4.18 -22.76
N ILE A 791 8.84 -3.24 -21.93
CA ILE A 791 9.00 -3.29 -20.47
C ILE A 791 8.31 -4.52 -19.87
N LYS A 792 7.10 -4.87 -20.37
CA LYS A 792 6.39 -6.09 -19.95
C LYS A 792 7.15 -7.36 -20.32
N GLU A 793 7.60 -7.47 -21.58
CA GLU A 793 8.35 -8.63 -22.06
C GLU A 793 9.68 -8.79 -21.31
N GLN A 794 10.38 -7.69 -21.04
CA GLN A 794 11.59 -7.67 -20.22
C GLN A 794 11.30 -8.10 -18.76
N SER A 795 10.25 -7.54 -18.15
CA SER A 795 9.85 -7.88 -16.77
C SER A 795 9.50 -9.38 -16.66
N ILE A 796 8.72 -9.90 -17.61
CA ILE A 796 8.36 -11.33 -17.65
C ILE A 796 9.63 -12.18 -17.78
N LYS A 797 10.51 -11.86 -18.73
CA LYS A 797 11.77 -12.60 -18.91
C LYS A 797 12.56 -12.66 -17.61
N GLU A 798 12.78 -11.52 -16.96
CA GLU A 798 13.53 -11.45 -15.71
C GLU A 798 12.87 -12.23 -14.57
N ILE A 799 11.55 -12.17 -14.44
CA ILE A 799 10.81 -12.93 -13.41
C ILE A 799 10.98 -14.44 -13.63
N LEU A 800 10.82 -14.89 -14.88
CA LEU A 800 10.90 -16.31 -15.22
C LEU A 800 12.32 -16.87 -15.10
N GLU A 801 13.35 -16.04 -15.33
CA GLU A 801 14.78 -16.39 -15.17
C GLU A 801 15.26 -16.49 -13.71
N LYS A 802 14.47 -16.00 -12.73
CA LYS A 802 14.81 -16.17 -11.31
C LYS A 802 14.84 -17.66 -10.92
N PRO A 803 15.61 -18.03 -9.88
CA PRO A 803 15.62 -19.41 -9.38
C PRO A 803 14.21 -19.89 -9.04
N GLN A 804 13.95 -21.18 -9.27
CA GLN A 804 12.68 -21.80 -8.91
C GLN A 804 12.57 -21.99 -7.40
N LEU A 805 11.41 -21.66 -6.82
CA LEU A 805 11.07 -21.97 -5.43
C LEU A 805 10.37 -23.34 -5.33
N SER A 806 10.13 -23.79 -4.11
CA SER A 806 9.52 -25.08 -3.81
C SER A 806 8.72 -25.04 -2.51
N PRO A 807 7.89 -26.06 -2.20
CA PRO A 807 7.19 -26.13 -0.92
C PRO A 807 8.10 -26.13 0.32
N LYS A 808 9.41 -26.39 0.16
CA LYS A 808 10.40 -26.32 1.24
C LYS A 808 10.81 -24.89 1.61
N ASP A 809 10.55 -23.93 0.73
CA ASP A 809 10.88 -22.52 0.91
C ASP A 809 9.80 -21.76 1.70
N VAL A 810 8.68 -22.41 2.01
CA VAL A 810 7.58 -21.82 2.78
C VAL A 810 7.97 -21.55 4.24
N VAL A 811 7.75 -20.31 4.70
CA VAL A 811 8.02 -19.85 6.05
C VAL A 811 6.80 -19.14 6.65
N LYS A 812 6.29 -19.68 7.78
CA LYS A 812 5.16 -19.07 8.53
C LYS A 812 5.57 -18.15 9.69
N GLY A 813 6.87 -18.13 10.04
CA GLY A 813 7.40 -17.34 11.15
C GLY A 813 8.66 -16.55 10.77
N ARG A 814 9.65 -16.52 11.67
CA ARG A 814 10.97 -15.94 11.37
C ARG A 814 11.65 -16.75 10.25
N LYS A 815 12.24 -16.05 9.28
CA LYS A 815 13.05 -16.68 8.23
C LYS A 815 14.37 -17.17 8.81
N LYS A 816 14.84 -18.32 8.32
CA LYS A 816 16.18 -18.83 8.60
C LYS A 816 17.14 -18.25 7.58
N PHE A 817 18.14 -17.52 8.05
CA PHE A 817 19.18 -16.89 7.25
C PHE A 817 20.46 -17.72 7.29
N LEU A 818 21.05 -17.94 6.12
CA LEU A 818 22.36 -18.56 5.98
C LEU A 818 23.40 -17.50 5.65
N SER A 819 24.64 -17.69 6.10
CA SER A 819 25.75 -16.82 5.70
C SER A 819 25.93 -16.87 4.19
N ASN A 820 26.04 -15.70 3.57
CA ASN A 820 26.45 -15.65 2.17
C ASN A 820 27.93 -15.96 2.07
N LEU A 821 28.24 -17.11 1.47
CA LEU A 821 29.61 -17.57 1.35
C LEU A 821 30.38 -16.85 0.25
N ASP A 822 29.74 -16.05 -0.61
CA ASP A 822 30.42 -15.30 -1.69
C ASP A 822 30.83 -13.88 -1.25
N MET A 823 30.50 -13.48 -0.03
CA MET A 823 30.82 -12.15 0.52
C MET A 823 31.48 -12.28 1.89
N ILE A 824 32.37 -11.33 2.21
CA ILE A 824 33.11 -11.31 3.48
C ILE A 824 33.28 -9.90 4.02
N GLU A 825 33.12 -9.75 5.34
CA GLU A 825 33.44 -8.56 6.11
C GLU A 825 34.71 -8.80 6.95
N ILE A 826 35.77 -8.02 6.69
CA ILE A 826 37.05 -8.12 7.39
C ILE A 826 37.17 -6.95 8.38
N ASP A 827 37.04 -7.25 9.68
CA ASP A 827 37.30 -6.29 10.76
C ASP A 827 38.83 -6.18 11.00
N ILE A 828 39.51 -5.30 10.25
CA ILE A 828 40.99 -5.18 10.27
C ILE A 828 41.53 -4.52 11.54
N THR A 829 40.70 -3.77 12.26
CA THR A 829 41.03 -3.12 13.53
C THR A 829 39.78 -2.94 14.37
N PHE A 830 39.91 -2.94 15.69
CA PHE A 830 38.85 -2.50 16.59
C PHE A 830 39.08 -1.12 17.22
N GLU A 831 40.19 -0.47 16.87
CA GLU A 831 40.47 0.90 17.27
C GLU A 831 39.49 1.86 16.57
N CYS A 832 38.95 2.83 17.30
CA CYS A 832 37.99 3.78 16.75
C CYS A 832 38.10 5.14 17.44
N ASN A 833 38.19 6.20 16.64
CA ASN A 833 38.24 7.59 17.09
C ASN A 833 36.85 8.19 17.41
N LEU A 834 35.76 7.59 16.92
CA LEU A 834 34.41 8.14 17.07
C LEU A 834 33.59 7.48 18.18
N LYS A 835 33.85 6.21 18.50
CA LYS A 835 33.22 5.45 19.59
C LYS A 835 31.68 5.62 19.62
N CYS A 836 31.03 5.30 18.50
CA CYS A 836 29.60 5.54 18.33
C CYS A 836 28.75 4.86 19.39
N LYS A 837 27.68 5.53 19.83
CA LYS A 837 26.63 4.91 20.64
C LYS A 837 25.94 3.80 19.84
N GLY A 838 25.71 2.65 20.46
CA GLY A 838 25.11 1.48 19.78
C GLY A 838 26.01 0.81 18.73
N CYS A 839 27.33 1.02 18.78
CA CYS A 839 28.27 0.35 17.88
C CYS A 839 28.20 -1.18 18.05
N ASN A 840 27.84 -1.89 16.97
CA ASN A 840 27.78 -3.36 16.97
C ASN A 840 29.15 -4.06 16.97
N ARG A 841 30.26 -3.29 16.92
CA ARG A 841 31.63 -3.76 17.18
C ARG A 841 32.05 -3.54 18.64
N SER A 842 31.18 -2.93 19.45
CA SER A 842 31.43 -2.57 20.84
C SER A 842 32.62 -1.63 21.10
N CYS A 843 33.16 -0.94 20.08
CA CYS A 843 34.36 -0.09 20.23
C CYS A 843 34.23 1.03 21.28
N GLY A 844 33.01 1.48 21.60
CA GLY A 844 32.77 2.48 22.62
C GLY A 844 32.75 1.95 24.06
N HIS A 845 32.28 0.72 24.27
CA HIS A 845 32.15 0.11 25.61
C HIS A 845 33.26 -0.91 25.93
N ALA A 846 33.87 -1.49 24.90
CA ALA A 846 34.98 -2.43 24.96
C ALA A 846 36.03 -2.02 23.91
N PRO A 847 36.79 -0.92 24.16
CA PRO A 847 37.87 -0.49 23.29
C PRO A 847 38.99 -1.54 23.27
N SER A 848 39.68 -1.65 22.13
CA SER A 848 40.74 -2.63 21.93
C SER A 848 41.74 -2.11 20.91
N ALA A 849 43.03 -2.41 21.12
CA ALA A 849 44.12 -2.14 20.18
C ALA A 849 44.40 -3.35 19.27
N GLU A 850 43.53 -4.35 19.29
CA GLU A 850 43.64 -5.54 18.45
C GLU A 850 43.45 -5.18 16.96
N VAL A 851 44.39 -5.66 16.16
CA VAL A 851 44.46 -5.44 14.71
C VAL A 851 44.83 -6.73 14.00
N MET A 852 44.46 -6.86 12.73
CA MET A 852 44.98 -7.90 11.84
C MET A 852 46.34 -7.49 11.28
N THR A 853 47.29 -8.41 11.26
CA THR A 853 48.60 -8.17 10.66
C THR A 853 48.54 -8.30 9.13
N ILE A 854 49.55 -7.80 8.44
CA ILE A 854 49.73 -8.05 7.00
C ILE A 854 49.79 -9.55 6.67
N ASP A 855 50.39 -10.36 7.55
CA ASP A 855 50.47 -11.80 7.36
C ASP A 855 49.09 -12.46 7.46
N ASP A 856 48.21 -11.98 8.34
CA ASP A 856 46.82 -12.46 8.41
C ASP A 856 46.06 -12.19 7.10
N ILE A 857 46.25 -11.02 6.49
CA ILE A 857 45.63 -10.65 5.21
C ILE A 857 46.21 -11.50 4.07
N ARG A 858 47.53 -11.67 4.00
CA ARG A 858 48.16 -12.55 3.00
C ARG A 858 47.75 -14.00 3.17
N HIS A 859 47.59 -14.46 4.42
CA HIS A 859 47.09 -15.79 4.71
C HIS A 859 45.67 -15.95 4.14
N PHE A 860 44.76 -15.03 4.42
CA PHE A 860 43.41 -15.01 3.83
C PHE A 860 43.44 -15.05 2.28
N VAL A 861 44.30 -14.24 1.65
CA VAL A 861 44.46 -14.23 0.18
C VAL A 861 44.95 -15.59 -0.32
N SER A 862 45.98 -16.16 0.34
CA SER A 862 46.56 -17.45 -0.02
C SER A 862 45.56 -18.60 0.12
N GLU A 863 44.80 -18.65 1.22
CA GLU A 863 43.74 -19.64 1.43
C GLU A 863 42.65 -19.50 0.38
N SER A 864 42.24 -18.25 0.09
CA SER A 864 41.21 -17.98 -0.91
C SER A 864 41.63 -18.49 -2.29
N LYS A 865 42.87 -18.23 -2.72
CA LYS A 865 43.40 -18.77 -3.99
C LYS A 865 43.52 -20.28 -3.99
N PHE A 866 44.04 -20.85 -2.90
CA PHE A 866 44.23 -22.29 -2.78
C PHE A 866 42.89 -23.06 -2.89
N LEU A 867 41.81 -22.48 -2.38
CA LEU A 867 40.46 -23.05 -2.43
C LEU A 867 39.66 -22.64 -3.68
N ASP A 868 40.27 -21.96 -4.65
CA ASP A 868 39.61 -21.31 -5.79
C ASP A 868 38.41 -20.43 -5.38
N LYS A 869 38.49 -19.78 -4.22
CA LYS A 869 37.40 -18.99 -3.66
C LYS A 869 37.33 -17.61 -4.30
N LYS A 870 36.35 -17.42 -5.19
CA LYS A 870 36.04 -16.16 -5.89
C LYS A 870 35.01 -15.34 -5.11
N TRP A 871 35.48 -14.33 -4.40
CA TRP A 871 34.65 -13.41 -3.62
C TRP A 871 33.98 -12.41 -4.55
N LYS A 872 32.66 -12.22 -4.40
CA LYS A 872 31.93 -11.14 -5.06
C LYS A 872 32.22 -9.80 -4.39
N LEU A 873 32.33 -9.79 -3.06
CA LEU A 873 32.57 -8.60 -2.26
C LEU A 873 33.51 -8.93 -1.09
N ILE A 874 34.57 -8.12 -0.95
CA ILE A 874 35.43 -8.06 0.23
C ILE A 874 35.21 -6.68 0.86
N ASN A 875 34.56 -6.64 2.02
CA ASN A 875 34.27 -5.41 2.74
C ASN A 875 35.30 -5.21 3.85
N ILE A 876 36.04 -4.11 3.84
CA ILE A 876 37.08 -3.75 4.82
C ILE A 876 36.47 -2.78 5.83
N LEU A 877 36.43 -3.18 7.10
CA LEU A 877 35.82 -2.41 8.18
C LEU A 877 36.41 -2.78 9.56
N GLY A 878 35.65 -2.54 10.63
CA GLY A 878 36.06 -2.72 12.01
C GLY A 878 35.59 -1.56 12.89
N GLY A 879 36.49 -1.04 13.73
CA GLY A 879 36.32 0.23 14.42
C GLY A 879 36.35 1.41 13.44
N GLU A 880 37.53 1.98 13.21
CA GLU A 880 37.81 2.89 12.10
C GLU A 880 38.97 2.30 11.28
N PRO A 881 38.72 1.72 10.10
CA PRO A 881 39.75 1.03 9.32
C PRO A 881 40.95 1.93 8.97
N THR A 882 40.76 3.24 8.78
CA THR A 882 41.86 4.14 8.43
C THR A 882 42.82 4.41 9.60
N LEU A 883 42.52 3.97 10.82
CA LEU A 883 43.45 4.01 11.95
C LEU A 883 44.44 2.83 11.93
N HIS A 884 44.19 1.80 11.12
CA HIS A 884 45.14 0.71 10.96
C HIS A 884 46.43 1.24 10.33
N LYS A 885 47.58 1.02 10.99
CA LYS A 885 48.89 1.55 10.54
C LYS A 885 49.24 1.16 9.10
N ASP A 886 48.82 -0.05 8.69
CA ASP A 886 49.06 -0.59 7.35
C ASP A 886 47.82 -0.51 6.43
N PHE A 887 46.85 0.37 6.72
CA PHE A 887 45.56 0.44 6.00
C PHE A 887 45.71 0.42 4.46
N LEU A 888 46.51 1.31 3.89
CA LEU A 888 46.71 1.36 2.43
C LEU A 888 47.42 0.10 1.90
N CYS A 889 48.35 -0.46 2.67
CA CYS A 889 49.05 -1.69 2.30
C CYS A 889 48.09 -2.89 2.28
N ILE A 890 47.15 -2.98 3.23
CA ILE A 890 46.10 -4.01 3.23
C ILE A 890 45.24 -3.90 1.96
N VAL A 891 44.81 -2.68 1.60
CA VAL A 891 44.02 -2.44 0.39
C VAL A 891 44.81 -2.82 -0.86
N GLU A 892 46.09 -2.44 -0.93
CA GLU A 892 47.01 -2.77 -2.02
C GLU A 892 47.20 -4.29 -2.17
N ILE A 893 47.37 -5.03 -1.07
CA ILE A 893 47.47 -6.50 -1.08
C ILE A 893 46.20 -7.12 -1.66
N LEU A 894 45.03 -6.68 -1.22
CA LEU A 894 43.77 -7.21 -1.75
C LEU A 894 43.59 -6.88 -3.24
N GLN A 895 44.03 -5.70 -3.70
CA GLN A 895 44.02 -5.34 -5.11
C GLN A 895 44.99 -6.20 -5.93
N ILE A 896 46.28 -6.17 -5.60
CA ILE A 896 47.33 -6.77 -6.43
C ILE A 896 47.38 -8.28 -6.21
N GLU A 897 47.48 -8.69 -4.95
CA GLU A 897 47.68 -10.09 -4.60
C GLU A 897 46.38 -10.91 -4.68
N TYR A 898 45.18 -10.33 -4.73
CA TYR A 898 43.94 -11.10 -4.93
C TYR A 898 43.20 -10.74 -6.22
N ALA A 899 42.81 -9.48 -6.41
CA ALA A 899 41.99 -9.10 -7.56
C ALA A 899 42.73 -9.25 -8.89
N ASP A 900 43.89 -8.61 -9.04
CA ASP A 900 44.63 -8.58 -10.31
C ASP A 900 45.23 -9.95 -10.68
N SER A 901 45.66 -10.72 -9.68
CA SER A 901 46.36 -11.99 -9.89
C SER A 901 45.46 -13.23 -9.86
N PHE A 902 44.20 -13.11 -9.45
CA PHE A 902 43.32 -14.28 -9.34
C PHE A 902 41.87 -14.01 -9.76
N TYR A 903 41.19 -12.97 -9.26
CA TYR A 903 39.79 -12.70 -9.63
C TYR A 903 39.49 -11.21 -9.77
N SER A 904 39.53 -10.71 -11.01
CA SER A 904 39.46 -9.28 -11.33
C SER A 904 38.09 -8.64 -11.15
N ASP A 905 37.03 -9.42 -10.97
CA ASP A 905 35.65 -8.91 -10.87
C ASP A 905 35.21 -8.68 -9.42
N VAL A 906 36.07 -9.02 -8.44
CA VAL A 906 35.81 -8.74 -7.02
C VAL A 906 35.65 -7.24 -6.78
N ILE A 907 34.78 -6.90 -5.84
CA ILE A 907 34.70 -5.54 -5.30
C ILE A 907 35.36 -5.50 -3.94
N ILE A 908 36.25 -4.54 -3.75
CA ILE A 908 36.88 -4.26 -2.46
C ILE A 908 36.22 -2.98 -1.92
N GLN A 909 35.35 -3.11 -0.93
CA GLN A 909 34.66 -1.95 -0.37
C GLN A 909 35.30 -1.52 0.96
N VAL A 910 35.48 -0.22 1.18
CA VAL A 910 35.96 0.33 2.47
C VAL A 910 34.81 1.07 3.17
N VAL A 911 34.56 0.69 4.43
CA VAL A 911 33.54 1.32 5.29
C VAL A 911 34.23 2.10 6.41
N SER A 912 34.43 3.40 6.19
CA SER A 912 35.06 4.33 7.14
C SER A 912 34.02 5.29 7.73
N ASN A 913 34.19 5.68 8.99
CA ASN A 913 33.39 6.74 9.58
C ASN A 913 33.70 8.13 8.98
N GLY A 914 34.82 8.30 8.25
CA GLY A 914 35.17 9.52 7.54
C GLY A 914 35.19 10.78 8.41
N PHE A 915 35.31 10.64 9.75
CA PHE A 915 35.10 11.72 10.71
C PHE A 915 36.24 12.74 10.69
N THR A 916 37.48 12.29 10.46
CA THR A 916 38.66 13.16 10.43
C THR A 916 39.10 13.48 9.01
N LYS A 917 39.79 14.62 8.82
CA LYS A 917 40.40 14.99 7.53
C LYS A 917 41.35 13.90 7.03
N GLN A 918 42.13 13.31 7.93
CA GLN A 918 43.06 12.22 7.61
C GLN A 918 42.33 10.96 7.12
N ALA A 919 41.24 10.55 7.76
CA ALA A 919 40.44 9.40 7.31
C ALA A 919 39.90 9.63 5.88
N LYS A 920 39.36 10.82 5.62
CA LYS A 920 38.88 11.20 4.27
C LYS A 920 39.98 11.15 3.22
N GLU A 921 41.18 11.61 3.56
CA GLU A 921 42.34 11.60 2.65
C GLU A 921 42.80 10.17 2.34
N LEU A 922 42.91 9.32 3.36
CA LEU A 922 43.24 7.90 3.18
C LEU A 922 42.20 7.16 2.34
N CYS A 923 40.91 7.44 2.53
CA CYS A 923 39.86 6.89 1.67
C CYS A 923 40.02 7.31 0.20
N LYS A 924 40.34 8.58 -0.07
CA LYS A 924 40.60 9.05 -1.44
C LYS A 924 41.79 8.35 -2.08
N GLN A 925 42.85 8.12 -1.32
CA GLN A 925 44.02 7.38 -1.79
C GLN A 925 43.67 5.92 -2.09
N ALA A 926 42.88 5.27 -1.22
CA ALA A 926 42.41 3.91 -1.44
C ALA A 926 41.51 3.80 -2.70
N GLU A 927 40.70 4.82 -3.01
CA GLU A 927 39.83 4.83 -4.18
C GLU A 927 40.58 4.85 -5.54
N LEU A 928 41.89 5.14 -5.53
CA LEU A 928 42.73 5.08 -6.73
C LEU A 928 42.96 3.65 -7.23
N PHE A 929 42.76 2.64 -6.39
CA PHE A 929 42.86 1.24 -6.79
C PHE A 929 41.63 0.79 -7.59
N LYS A 930 41.85 0.05 -8.68
CA LYS A 930 40.84 -0.30 -9.69
C LYS A 930 39.55 -0.90 -9.12
N ASN A 931 39.68 -1.85 -8.20
CA ASN A 931 38.55 -2.60 -7.63
C ASN A 931 38.01 -2.01 -6.34
N VAL A 932 38.60 -0.91 -5.84
CA VAL A 932 38.24 -0.32 -4.55
C VAL A 932 37.10 0.67 -4.69
N ARG A 933 36.14 0.61 -3.75
CA ARG A 933 35.00 1.52 -3.65
C ARG A 933 34.84 2.01 -2.21
N ILE A 934 34.63 3.30 -2.02
CA ILE A 934 34.39 3.87 -0.68
C ILE A 934 32.87 3.95 -0.41
N ASP A 935 32.41 3.40 0.71
CA ASP A 935 31.03 3.62 1.16
C ASP A 935 30.92 5.00 1.85
N TYR A 936 30.82 6.05 1.05
CA TYR A 936 30.58 7.41 1.55
C TYR A 936 29.28 7.53 2.37
N GLY A 937 28.32 6.61 2.19
CA GLY A 937 27.09 6.54 2.98
C GLY A 937 27.30 6.08 4.43
N SER A 938 28.51 5.66 4.79
CA SER A 938 28.93 5.29 6.15
C SER A 938 29.61 6.44 6.92
N PHE A 939 29.87 7.56 6.26
CA PHE A 939 30.50 8.73 6.88
C PHE A 939 29.59 9.35 7.96
N LYS A 940 30.21 9.82 9.04
CA LYS A 940 29.52 10.31 10.24
C LYS A 940 29.99 11.71 10.58
N THR A 941 29.06 12.50 11.10
CA THR A 941 29.32 13.86 11.60
C THR A 941 29.24 13.93 13.13
N LYS A 942 28.70 12.90 13.78
CA LYS A 942 28.56 12.76 15.23
C LYS A 942 28.63 11.28 15.63
N ASN A 943 28.87 11.02 16.91
CA ASN A 943 28.93 9.66 17.46
C ASN A 943 27.55 9.03 17.73
N LEU A 944 26.46 9.79 17.58
CA LEU A 944 25.08 9.30 17.67
C LEU A 944 24.50 9.13 16.27
N VAL A 945 24.17 7.89 15.89
CA VAL A 945 23.51 7.59 14.62
C VAL A 945 22.05 7.26 14.88
N ASP A 946 21.17 8.10 14.37
CA ASP A 946 19.76 8.17 14.80
C ASP A 946 18.91 6.95 14.39
N TYR A 947 19.42 6.07 13.52
CA TYR A 947 18.75 4.87 13.01
C TYR A 947 19.52 3.58 13.33
N PHE A 948 20.50 3.63 14.24
CA PHE A 948 21.15 2.42 14.69
C PHE A 948 20.18 1.51 15.43
N THR A 949 20.36 0.21 15.24
CA THR A 949 19.67 -0.80 16.04
C THR A 949 20.32 -0.83 17.43
N PRO A 950 19.54 -0.96 18.53
CA PRO A 950 20.10 -1.09 19.88
C PRO A 950 20.80 -2.44 20.05
N PHE A 951 22.04 -2.56 19.53
CA PHE A 951 22.85 -3.77 19.57
C PHE A 951 22.98 -4.38 20.98
N ASN A 952 23.06 -3.52 21.99
CA ASN A 952 23.22 -3.90 23.40
C ASN A 952 21.90 -4.28 24.12
N ASP A 953 20.79 -4.37 23.40
CA ASP A 953 19.53 -4.97 23.90
C ASP A 953 19.51 -6.47 23.60
N ALA A 954 20.15 -7.27 24.46
CA ALA A 954 20.31 -8.70 24.23
C ALA A 954 18.97 -9.44 24.28
N PRO A 955 18.62 -10.24 23.25
CA PRO A 955 17.40 -11.05 23.24
C PRO A 955 17.27 -11.99 24.44
N ILE A 956 18.37 -12.56 24.95
CA ILE A 956 18.35 -13.50 26.09
C ILE A 956 17.79 -12.88 27.39
N ASP A 957 17.85 -11.56 27.53
CA ASP A 957 17.31 -10.83 28.67
C ASP A 957 15.81 -10.50 28.51
N ASP A 958 15.18 -10.85 27.37
CA ASP A 958 13.78 -10.60 27.06
C ASP A 958 12.97 -11.91 27.08
N ILE A 959 11.89 -11.96 27.86
CA ILE A 959 11.05 -13.14 28.00
C ILE A 959 10.44 -13.61 26.66
N ASN A 960 10.19 -12.69 25.73
CA ASN A 960 9.62 -13.01 24.41
C ASN A 960 10.60 -13.75 23.50
N PHE A 961 11.89 -13.79 23.86
CA PHE A 961 12.95 -14.42 23.07
C PHE A 961 13.61 -15.59 23.80
N LYS A 962 13.10 -15.98 24.98
CA LYS A 962 13.68 -17.05 25.79
C LYS A 962 13.85 -18.36 25.02
N ASP A 963 12.83 -18.73 24.24
CA ASP A 963 12.78 -19.98 23.47
C ASP A 963 12.98 -19.76 21.96
N ALA A 964 13.52 -18.60 21.56
CA ALA A 964 13.75 -18.28 20.15
C ALA A 964 14.85 -19.17 19.54
N ASP A 965 14.65 -19.62 18.30
CA ASP A 965 15.71 -20.29 17.54
C ASP A 965 16.76 -19.29 17.06
N TYR A 966 17.80 -19.09 17.86
CA TYR A 966 18.92 -18.22 17.53
C TYR A 966 19.72 -18.68 16.30
N SER A 967 19.63 -19.96 15.91
CA SER A 967 20.27 -20.45 14.69
C SER A 967 19.66 -19.89 13.41
N ALA A 968 18.45 -19.29 13.51
CA ALA A 968 17.79 -18.62 12.40
C ALA A 968 18.49 -17.34 11.93
N ALA A 969 19.37 -16.74 12.77
CA ALA A 969 20.11 -15.52 12.45
C ALA A 969 19.21 -14.35 11.97
N CYS A 970 19.77 -13.40 11.21
CA CYS A 970 19.04 -12.30 10.57
C CYS A 970 19.67 -11.97 9.21
N TRP A 971 19.04 -11.08 8.44
CA TRP A 971 19.48 -10.66 7.11
C TRP A 971 20.96 -10.30 6.98
N VAL A 972 21.61 -9.82 8.05
CA VAL A 972 23.05 -9.48 8.08
C VAL A 972 23.90 -10.66 7.60
N ALA A 973 23.56 -11.90 7.97
CA ALA A 973 24.30 -13.09 7.55
C ALA A 973 24.25 -13.28 6.02
N SER A 974 23.07 -13.12 5.42
CA SER A 974 22.86 -13.35 3.99
C SER A 974 23.22 -12.16 3.10
N TYR A 975 23.24 -10.94 3.66
CA TYR A 975 23.53 -9.72 2.91
C TYR A 975 24.97 -9.24 3.07
N CYS A 976 25.52 -9.27 4.29
CA CYS A 976 26.90 -8.83 4.54
C CYS A 976 27.92 -9.96 4.33
N GLY A 977 27.49 -11.22 4.47
CA GLY A 977 28.36 -12.40 4.33
C GLY A 977 29.02 -12.84 5.63
N ILE A 978 30.06 -13.66 5.52
CA ILE A 978 30.83 -14.16 6.67
C ILE A 978 31.71 -13.06 7.27
N GLY A 979 32.02 -13.14 8.56
CA GLY A 979 32.94 -12.22 9.22
C GLY A 979 34.34 -12.82 9.32
N LEU A 980 35.38 -11.99 9.19
CA LEU A 980 36.76 -12.33 9.49
C LEU A 980 37.37 -11.25 10.38
N ASN A 981 38.07 -11.67 11.43
CA ASN A 981 38.92 -10.81 12.23
C ASN A 981 40.13 -11.63 12.71
N LYS A 982 40.99 -11.04 13.56
CA LYS A 982 42.19 -11.73 14.07
C LYS A 982 41.94 -13.07 14.79
N ASN A 983 40.70 -13.33 15.23
CA ASN A 983 40.33 -14.58 15.92
C ASN A 983 39.80 -15.66 14.96
N GLY A 984 39.61 -15.36 13.66
CA GLY A 984 39.19 -16.30 12.62
C GLY A 984 37.89 -15.91 11.92
N TYR A 985 37.28 -16.90 11.25
CA TYR A 985 36.04 -16.75 10.47
C TYR A 985 34.79 -17.00 11.31
N TYR A 986 33.73 -16.21 11.08
CA TYR A 986 32.47 -16.22 11.83
C TYR A 986 31.24 -16.19 10.91
N GLY A 987 30.08 -16.60 11.44
CA GLY A 987 28.79 -16.57 10.71
C GLY A 987 28.42 -15.18 10.17
N CYS A 988 28.80 -14.13 10.89
CA CYS A 988 28.83 -12.75 10.43
C CYS A 988 29.83 -11.95 11.29
N SER A 989 30.21 -10.74 10.87
CA SER A 989 31.13 -9.86 11.59
C SER A 989 30.69 -9.53 13.02
N VAL A 990 29.38 -9.41 13.26
CA VAL A 990 28.82 -9.13 14.58
C VAL A 990 29.05 -10.30 15.55
N CYS A 991 29.02 -11.55 15.06
CA CYS A 991 29.39 -12.72 15.87
C CYS A 991 30.85 -12.61 16.33
N GLY A 992 31.76 -12.28 15.42
CA GLY A 992 33.17 -12.08 15.76
C GLY A 992 33.40 -10.93 16.73
N SER A 993 32.62 -9.86 16.62
CA SER A 993 32.63 -8.73 17.55
C SER A 993 32.17 -9.11 18.96
N ILE A 994 31.14 -9.95 19.09
CA ILE A 994 30.66 -10.47 20.37
C ILE A 994 31.69 -11.42 20.98
N ASP A 995 32.19 -12.38 20.19
CA ASP A 995 33.19 -13.36 20.64
C ASP A 995 34.47 -12.70 21.16
N ARG A 996 34.91 -11.61 20.51
CA ARG A 996 36.04 -10.77 20.96
C ARG A 996 35.82 -10.24 22.37
N VAL A 997 34.65 -9.64 22.64
CA VAL A 997 34.35 -9.05 23.96
C VAL A 997 34.18 -10.13 25.03
N LEU A 998 33.70 -11.32 24.63
CA LEU A 998 33.59 -12.48 25.51
C LEU A 998 34.93 -13.22 25.70
N GLU A 999 35.95 -12.90 24.90
CA GLU A 999 37.24 -13.60 24.82
C GLU A 999 37.09 -15.12 24.58
N GLY A 1000 36.11 -15.53 23.77
CA GLY A 1000 35.80 -16.94 23.54
C GLY A 1000 36.75 -17.65 22.56
N ASN A 1001 37.40 -16.91 21.66
CA ASN A 1001 38.29 -17.41 20.61
C ASN A 1001 37.66 -18.52 19.74
N LYS A 1002 36.36 -18.39 19.45
CA LYS A 1002 35.55 -19.41 18.77
C LYS A 1002 35.59 -19.34 17.24
N GLY A 1003 36.28 -18.35 16.67
CA GLY A 1003 36.39 -18.21 15.21
C GLY A 1003 37.02 -19.45 14.56
N VAL A 1004 36.48 -19.85 13.41
CA VAL A 1004 37.03 -20.94 12.60
C VAL A 1004 38.39 -20.51 12.07
N LYS A 1005 39.42 -21.35 12.21
CA LYS A 1005 40.82 -20.94 12.01
C LYS A 1005 41.30 -20.96 10.56
N SER A 1006 40.63 -21.71 9.69
CA SER A 1006 40.97 -21.84 8.27
C SER A 1006 39.72 -21.72 7.43
N LEU A 1007 39.83 -21.07 6.26
CA LEU A 1007 38.72 -20.95 5.32
C LEU A 1007 38.21 -22.32 4.85
N LYS A 1008 39.10 -23.32 4.75
CA LYS A 1008 38.74 -24.70 4.36
C LYS A 1008 37.74 -25.34 5.31
N GLU A 1009 37.77 -24.93 6.57
CA GLU A 1009 36.93 -25.47 7.62
C GLU A 1009 35.58 -24.74 7.76
N VAL A 1010 35.34 -23.69 6.96
CA VAL A 1010 34.10 -22.92 7.01
C VAL A 1010 32.98 -23.72 6.34
N THR A 1011 32.08 -24.28 7.15
CA THR A 1011 30.89 -25.02 6.69
C THR A 1011 29.61 -24.35 7.18
N ALA A 1012 28.49 -24.64 6.51
CA ALA A 1012 27.19 -24.11 6.91
C ALA A 1012 26.80 -24.51 8.35
N GLU A 1013 27.17 -25.72 8.80
CA GLU A 1013 26.90 -26.17 10.17
C GLU A 1013 27.66 -25.32 11.19
N LYS A 1014 28.98 -25.12 11.02
CA LYS A 1014 29.78 -24.31 11.95
C LYS A 1014 29.30 -22.86 12.02
N LEU A 1015 28.91 -22.28 10.88
CA LEU A 1015 28.37 -20.93 10.86
C LEU A 1015 27.00 -20.84 11.56
N GLN A 1016 26.16 -21.88 11.47
CA GLN A 1016 24.91 -21.95 12.24
C GLN A 1016 25.14 -22.09 13.75
N GLU A 1017 26.17 -22.83 14.17
CA GLU A 1017 26.56 -22.92 15.58
C GLU A 1017 26.96 -21.55 16.15
N HIS A 1018 27.67 -20.72 15.36
CA HIS A 1018 27.95 -19.34 15.74
C HIS A 1018 26.66 -18.53 15.97
N PHE A 1019 25.66 -18.67 15.10
CA PHE A 1019 24.39 -17.97 15.30
C PHE A 1019 23.69 -18.40 16.58
N LYS A 1020 23.61 -19.71 16.83
CA LYS A 1020 23.05 -20.25 18.07
C LYS A 1020 23.75 -19.70 19.31
N GLU A 1021 25.08 -19.52 19.25
CA GLU A 1021 25.86 -19.04 20.37
C GLU A 1021 25.79 -17.52 20.59
N PHE A 1022 25.82 -16.73 19.51
CA PHE A 1022 26.01 -15.28 19.61
C PHE A 1022 24.75 -14.45 19.36
N CYS A 1023 23.78 -14.93 18.57
CA CYS A 1023 22.57 -14.14 18.28
C CYS A 1023 21.73 -13.83 19.52
N LYS A 1024 21.84 -14.64 20.58
CA LYS A 1024 21.21 -14.40 21.90
C LYS A 1024 21.68 -13.13 22.61
N TYR A 1025 22.84 -12.60 22.22
CA TYR A 1025 23.38 -11.32 22.73
C TYR A 1025 23.19 -10.16 21.73
N CYS A 1026 22.74 -10.43 20.51
CA CYS A 1026 22.72 -9.43 19.44
C CYS A 1026 21.35 -8.76 19.33
N GLY A 1027 21.26 -7.47 19.69
CA GLY A 1027 20.01 -6.70 19.56
C GLY A 1027 19.43 -6.66 18.14
N ASN A 1028 20.25 -6.86 17.10
CA ASN A 1028 19.74 -7.02 15.72
C ASN A 1028 18.77 -8.19 15.60
N PHE A 1029 19.02 -9.32 16.28
CA PHE A 1029 18.12 -10.48 16.18
C PHE A 1029 16.69 -10.12 16.62
N LYS A 1030 16.59 -9.36 17.71
CA LYS A 1030 15.35 -8.86 18.29
C LYS A 1030 14.71 -7.74 17.48
N ASP A 1031 15.48 -6.73 17.09
CA ASP A 1031 15.01 -5.53 16.39
C ASP A 1031 14.38 -5.87 15.02
N TYR A 1032 14.96 -6.85 14.31
CA TYR A 1032 14.43 -7.31 13.02
C TYR A 1032 13.31 -8.36 13.15
N ALA A 1033 12.91 -8.78 14.35
CA ALA A 1033 11.92 -9.84 14.53
C ALA A 1033 10.52 -9.46 14.02
N SER A 1034 10.14 -8.18 14.14
CA SER A 1034 8.87 -7.66 13.60
C SER A 1034 8.78 -7.80 12.07
N ASN A 1035 9.93 -7.76 11.40
CA ASN A 1035 10.06 -8.01 9.96
C ASN A 1035 10.60 -9.44 9.67
N ARG A 1036 10.26 -10.44 10.50
CA ARG A 1036 10.66 -11.86 10.32
C ARG A 1036 12.17 -12.11 10.16
N GLY A 1037 13.01 -11.17 10.62
CA GLY A 1037 14.46 -11.18 10.48
C GLY A 1037 15.00 -10.55 9.20
N ASP A 1038 14.13 -10.10 8.27
CA ASP A 1038 14.49 -9.41 7.03
C ASP A 1038 15.06 -8.01 7.28
N PHE A 1039 15.70 -7.47 6.24
CA PHE A 1039 16.27 -6.12 6.24
C PHE A 1039 15.17 -5.06 6.40
N ILE A 1040 15.41 -4.09 7.29
CA ILE A 1040 14.59 -2.87 7.42
C ILE A 1040 15.38 -1.68 6.85
N PRO A 1041 14.88 -1.03 5.77
CA PRO A 1041 15.47 0.18 5.20
C PRO A 1041 15.70 1.29 6.23
N ARG A 1042 16.73 2.12 6.01
CA ARG A 1042 17.08 3.22 6.92
C ARG A 1042 15.88 4.13 7.22
N CYS A 1043 15.10 4.50 6.21
CA CYS A 1043 13.91 5.36 6.35
C CYS A 1043 12.75 4.70 7.12
N GLU A 1044 12.78 3.39 7.33
CA GLU A 1044 11.74 2.62 8.03
C GLU A 1044 12.12 2.26 9.47
N LYS A 1045 13.39 2.41 9.85
CA LYS A 1045 13.86 2.06 11.19
C LYS A 1045 13.22 2.91 12.29
N ALA A 1046 13.15 2.35 13.49
CA ALA A 1046 12.86 3.11 14.69
C ALA A 1046 14.03 4.05 15.04
N PRO A 1047 13.78 5.19 15.71
CA PRO A 1047 14.87 6.03 16.20
C PRO A 1047 15.69 5.27 17.26
N PHE A 1048 17.01 5.43 17.20
CA PHE A 1048 17.91 4.78 18.14
C PHE A 1048 17.67 5.27 19.57
N LYS A 1049 17.39 4.33 20.46
CA LYS A 1049 17.37 4.54 21.91
C LYS A 1049 18.48 3.70 22.54
N GLU A 1050 19.41 4.36 23.23
CA GLU A 1050 20.53 3.67 23.87
C GLU A 1050 20.01 2.76 25.00
N LYS A 1051 20.26 1.47 24.87
CA LYS A 1051 19.82 0.45 25.83
C LYS A 1051 20.94 -0.56 26.05
N ILE A 1052 21.31 -0.77 27.30
CA ILE A 1052 22.28 -1.80 27.72
C ILE A 1052 21.54 -2.75 28.66
N SER A 1053 21.29 -3.95 28.15
CA SER A 1053 20.62 -5.05 28.87
C SER A 1053 21.50 -5.66 29.98
N SER A 1054 20.92 -6.46 30.87
CA SER A 1054 21.61 -7.03 32.03
C SER A 1054 22.83 -7.87 31.65
N SER A 1055 22.70 -8.70 30.62
CA SER A 1055 23.80 -9.52 30.12
C SER A 1055 24.94 -8.64 29.60
N TRP A 1056 24.64 -7.60 28.80
CA TRP A 1056 25.67 -6.69 28.30
C TRP A 1056 26.34 -5.87 29.39
N LYS A 1057 25.61 -5.43 30.43
CA LYS A 1057 26.22 -4.76 31.59
C LYS A 1057 27.26 -5.65 32.24
N GLN A 1058 26.90 -6.90 32.54
CA GLN A 1058 27.83 -7.87 33.15
C GLN A 1058 29.04 -8.15 32.25
N ILE A 1059 28.83 -8.31 30.94
CA ILE A 1059 29.91 -8.52 29.96
C ILE A 1059 30.88 -7.33 29.97
N TYR A 1060 30.38 -6.09 29.87
CA TYR A 1060 31.22 -4.91 29.86
C TYR A 1060 31.91 -4.63 31.20
N ASP A 1061 31.25 -4.89 32.33
CA ASP A 1061 31.87 -4.74 33.66
C ASP A 1061 32.98 -5.78 33.90
N LYS A 1062 32.83 -6.98 33.35
CA LYS A 1062 33.89 -8.00 33.36
C LYS A 1062 35.05 -7.61 32.45
N TYR A 1063 34.76 -7.06 31.26
CA TYR A 1063 35.77 -6.57 30.34
C TYR A 1063 36.59 -5.44 30.98
N LYS A 1064 35.93 -4.40 31.52
CA LYS A 1064 36.62 -3.27 32.17
C LYS A 1064 37.55 -3.70 33.30
N ARG A 1065 37.07 -4.55 34.22
CA ARG A 1065 37.88 -5.07 35.35
C ARG A 1065 39.15 -5.81 34.95
N ARG A 1066 39.30 -6.23 33.69
CA ARG A 1066 40.47 -6.96 33.20
C ARG A 1066 41.50 -6.06 32.52
N TYR A 1067 41.05 -4.92 31.97
CA TYR A 1067 41.85 -4.02 31.14
C TYR A 1067 42.04 -2.64 31.78
N GLU A 1068 41.43 -2.40 32.94
CA GLU A 1068 41.82 -1.41 33.97
C GLU A 1068 42.77 -2.08 34.96
#